data_AF-A0A5S5CL19-F1
#
_entry.id   AF-A0A5S5CL19-F1
#
_cell.length_a   1.000
_cell.length_b   1.000
_cell.length_c   1.000
_cell.angle_alpha   90.00
_cell.angle_beta   90.00
_cell.angle_gamma   90.00
#
_symmetry.space_group_name_H-M   'P 1'
#
loop_
_entity.id
_entity.type
_entity.pdbx_description
1 polymer ?
#
loop_
_entity_poly.entity_id
_entity_poly.type
_entity_poly.pdbx_seq_one_letter_code
_entity_poly.pdbx_strand_id
1 'polypeptide(L)'
;MKMIEQFLKPFINPIRKRVLAPLRQAKQLPKFIMAWLQKFVRGILNPKDQSVKNYFPLGRFYIAKKLVVIILLIALVIVYFGFIKPPKFVNKLFSRTPTIEASSKAAEGFTGTAKVENAEGRLIYEGPLAEGMYEGAGVLYDGNGAVMYRGDFAKGLKEGSGTLYGADGSVIYKGAFALDQYAGAGILYYPGGKQVKYEGDFAAGKFEGNGTLYDEQGNMVYTGAFLQDSYAGAGKSFDQGGKPRYEGNWSGGVYEGEGKLFRKDGSVEFEGLFKSGALAGEGTEYYPSGAVKYKGLFQQGKYSGAGTLSDETGAALYTGNFLGGVANGDGQAFASGGTLLYAGKFKNGVYDGVGTMHDQDGNPFYKGFFKSGSIHAQGFLDQTRKKLLDVLGEPDPPAEETAEEEQPEESAETPEDSPASDDAEAATNGNETNPSTTPTIPQTPVLTPSQDNADTDASSGTSPTSPSPPPISTGDETGDPSGTTDDGTAKPASWQNALFGGSVRLASSGDNPENDINEMDEIDPGSDTPASNAAKDATAKDAENADPGAVAPLGSSPNLLVYGAFQMSFVMQADEANPEESYVSEINLWNKPVIAEILKLTEAQKLKGQKATLSADKTVVIYLWGNDILTFTYLKNKPQPVRLTIVKTLSSQR
;
A
#
# COMPACT_ATOMS: atom_id res chain seq x y z
N MET A 1 -13.57 -64.57 -5.86
CA MET A 1 -12.99 -65.73 -5.15
C MET A 1 -14.07 -66.60 -4.47
N LYS A 2 -15.09 -67.12 -5.20
CA LYS A 2 -16.22 -67.87 -4.59
C LYS A 2 -16.46 -69.31 -5.10
N MET A 3 -15.76 -69.78 -6.14
CA MET A 3 -15.90 -71.17 -6.64
C MET A 3 -15.15 -72.23 -5.82
N ILE A 4 -14.09 -71.86 -5.09
CA ILE A 4 -13.22 -72.83 -4.37
C ILE A 4 -13.91 -73.38 -3.11
N GLU A 5 -14.74 -72.58 -2.43
CA GLU A 5 -15.44 -73.01 -1.21
C GLU A 5 -16.49 -74.12 -1.44
N GLN A 6 -17.02 -74.25 -2.65
CA GLN A 6 -18.10 -75.19 -2.93
C GLN A 6 -17.58 -76.62 -3.21
N PHE A 7 -16.36 -76.75 -3.75
CA PHE A 7 -15.72 -78.05 -4.03
C PHE A 7 -15.09 -78.71 -2.78
N LEU A 8 -14.65 -77.94 -1.78
CA LEU A 8 -13.92 -78.48 -0.62
C LEU A 8 -14.80 -78.92 0.57
N LYS A 9 -16.05 -78.44 0.64
CA LYS A 9 -17.01 -78.78 1.71
C LYS A 9 -17.29 -80.29 1.90
N PRO A 10 -17.44 -81.15 0.86
CA PRO A 10 -17.68 -82.58 1.07
C PRO A 10 -16.46 -83.34 1.64
N PHE A 11 -15.23 -82.87 1.38
CA PHE A 11 -14.00 -83.58 1.79
C PHE A 11 -13.50 -83.21 3.19
N ILE A 12 -13.74 -81.97 3.65
CA ILE A 12 -13.22 -81.49 4.95
C ILE A 12 -14.06 -82.00 6.14
N ASN A 13 -15.39 -82.07 5.99
CA ASN A 13 -16.30 -82.39 7.10
C ASN A 13 -16.15 -83.82 7.69
N PRO A 14 -15.88 -84.90 6.92
CA PRO A 14 -15.62 -86.22 7.49
C PRO A 14 -14.36 -86.25 8.37
N ILE A 15 -13.30 -85.56 7.94
CA ILE A 15 -11.99 -85.55 8.61
C ILE A 15 -12.09 -84.81 9.95
N ARG A 16 -12.73 -83.63 9.96
CA ARG A 16 -12.88 -82.79 11.15
C ARG A 16 -13.59 -83.51 12.30
N LYS A 17 -14.54 -84.40 12.02
CA LYS A 17 -15.37 -85.07 13.03
C LYS A 17 -14.81 -86.42 13.53
N ARG A 18 -13.87 -87.07 12.82
CA ARG A 18 -13.24 -88.35 13.25
C ARG A 18 -11.79 -88.24 13.77
N VAL A 19 -11.02 -87.24 13.35
CA VAL A 19 -9.57 -87.18 13.67
C VAL A 19 -9.23 -86.11 14.73
N LEU A 20 -9.92 -84.96 14.72
CA LEU A 20 -9.56 -83.82 15.58
C LEU A 20 -10.21 -83.83 16.97
N ALA A 21 -11.23 -84.64 17.21
CA ALA A 21 -11.92 -84.71 18.50
C ALA A 21 -11.04 -85.29 19.65
N PRO A 22 -10.26 -86.37 19.46
CA PRO A 22 -9.40 -86.91 20.53
C PRO A 22 -8.16 -86.06 20.84
N LEU A 23 -7.70 -85.23 19.89
CA LEU A 23 -6.40 -84.55 19.96
C LEU A 23 -6.34 -83.39 20.98
N ARG A 24 -7.44 -83.01 21.62
CA ARG A 24 -7.45 -81.96 22.66
C ARG A 24 -6.77 -82.37 23.98
N GLN A 25 -6.39 -83.64 24.16
CA GLN A 25 -5.64 -84.13 25.34
C GLN A 25 -4.12 -84.32 25.08
N ALA A 26 -3.53 -83.53 24.18
CA ALA A 26 -2.10 -83.55 23.83
C ALA A 26 -1.12 -83.08 24.95
N LYS A 27 -1.46 -83.29 26.23
CA LYS A 27 -0.56 -83.19 27.40
C LYS A 27 -0.19 -84.55 28.01
N GLN A 28 -0.80 -85.66 27.57
CA GLN A 28 -0.43 -87.02 27.98
C GLN A 28 -0.25 -87.93 26.76
N LEU A 29 0.87 -87.79 26.06
CA LEU A 29 1.36 -88.83 25.15
C LEU A 29 1.93 -89.97 26.00
N PRO A 30 1.33 -91.19 26.03
CA PRO A 30 1.79 -92.26 26.90
C PRO A 30 3.20 -92.73 26.50
N LYS A 31 3.99 -93.22 27.47
CA LYS A 31 5.32 -93.82 27.22
C LYS A 31 5.28 -94.89 26.12
N PHE A 32 4.14 -95.58 25.98
CA PHE A 32 3.87 -96.56 24.93
C PHE A 32 4.00 -96.00 23.51
N ILE A 33 3.59 -94.74 23.26
CA ILE A 33 3.67 -94.13 21.93
C ILE A 33 5.12 -93.72 21.60
N MET A 34 5.92 -93.24 22.56
CA MET A 34 7.36 -93.06 22.32
C MET A 34 8.09 -94.39 22.10
N ALA A 35 7.77 -95.44 22.86
CA ALA A 35 8.36 -96.77 22.66
C ALA A 35 7.97 -97.36 21.29
N TRP A 36 6.71 -97.22 20.88
CA TRP A 36 6.23 -97.60 19.55
C TRP A 36 6.94 -96.82 18.46
N LEU A 37 7.05 -95.49 18.59
CA LEU A 37 7.71 -94.63 17.62
C LEU A 37 9.22 -94.95 17.49
N GLN A 38 9.94 -95.15 18.61
CA GLN A 38 11.34 -95.58 18.58
C GLN A 38 11.51 -96.95 17.91
N LYS A 39 10.61 -97.91 18.17
CA LYS A 39 10.64 -99.25 17.55
C LYS A 39 10.29 -99.20 16.06
N PHE A 40 9.36 -98.33 15.66
CA PHE A 40 8.97 -98.06 14.27
C PHE A 40 10.10 -97.39 13.48
N VAL A 41 10.72 -96.34 14.03
CA VAL A 41 11.87 -95.65 13.42
C VAL A 41 13.06 -96.61 13.29
N ARG A 42 13.37 -97.42 14.31
CA ARG A 42 14.40 -98.48 14.19
C ARG A 42 14.03 -99.53 13.14
N GLY A 43 12.76 -99.93 13.02
CA GLY A 43 12.29 -100.87 11.98
C GLY A 43 12.35 -100.30 10.56
N ILE A 44 12.26 -98.98 10.40
CA ILE A 44 12.46 -98.31 9.11
C ILE A 44 13.95 -98.23 8.76
N LEU A 45 14.80 -97.86 9.73
CA LEU A 45 16.24 -97.63 9.57
C LEU A 45 17.10 -98.90 9.47
N ASN A 46 16.63 -100.07 9.94
CA ASN A 46 17.41 -101.30 9.87
C ASN A 46 17.47 -101.85 8.43
N PRO A 47 18.66 -102.06 7.82
CA PRO A 47 18.77 -102.42 6.42
C PRO A 47 18.77 -103.93 6.16
N LYS A 48 17.80 -104.38 5.35
CA LYS A 48 17.90 -105.51 4.40
C LYS A 48 16.73 -105.47 3.41
N ASP A 49 16.87 -106.24 2.32
CA ASP A 49 15.93 -106.45 1.20
C ASP A 49 15.90 -105.40 0.08
N GLN A 50 16.83 -105.56 -0.88
CA GLN A 50 16.89 -104.86 -2.17
C GLN A 50 15.83 -105.35 -3.18
N SER A 51 14.62 -105.70 -2.73
CA SER A 51 13.55 -106.14 -3.65
C SER A 51 12.98 -104.95 -4.43
N VAL A 52 12.93 -105.04 -5.76
CA VAL A 52 12.38 -104.00 -6.65
C VAL A 52 10.95 -103.60 -6.26
N LYS A 53 10.16 -104.54 -5.69
CA LYS A 53 8.80 -104.28 -5.18
C LYS A 53 8.73 -103.20 -4.10
N ASN A 54 9.85 -102.90 -3.41
CA ASN A 54 9.95 -101.88 -2.35
C ASN A 54 10.25 -100.47 -2.87
N TYR A 55 10.31 -100.27 -4.19
CA TYR A 55 10.57 -98.99 -4.84
C TYR A 55 9.38 -98.54 -5.70
N PHE A 56 9.24 -97.23 -5.89
CA PHE A 56 8.42 -96.66 -6.95
C PHE A 56 9.33 -96.32 -8.15
N PRO A 57 9.02 -96.79 -9.37
CA PRO A 57 9.70 -96.32 -10.58
C PRO A 57 9.25 -94.87 -10.87
N LEU A 58 10.21 -93.97 -11.07
CA LEU A 58 9.97 -92.58 -11.44
C LEU A 58 10.89 -92.22 -12.62
N GLY A 59 10.41 -92.45 -13.84
CA GLY A 59 11.20 -92.30 -15.06
C GLY A 59 12.40 -93.27 -15.07
N ARG A 60 13.62 -92.73 -15.06
CA ARG A 60 14.88 -93.51 -15.04
C ARG A 60 15.36 -93.89 -13.63
N PHE A 61 14.67 -93.47 -12.57
CA PHE A 61 15.11 -93.66 -11.18
C PHE A 61 14.13 -94.51 -10.37
N TYR A 62 14.62 -95.19 -9.34
CA TYR A 62 13.82 -95.98 -8.40
C TYR A 62 13.87 -95.34 -7.01
N ILE A 63 12.76 -94.77 -6.56
CA ILE A 63 12.68 -94.12 -5.24
C ILE A 63 12.14 -95.13 -4.23
N ALA A 64 12.88 -95.36 -3.14
CA ALA A 64 12.45 -96.30 -2.10
C ALA A 64 11.12 -95.85 -1.48
N LYS A 65 10.13 -96.76 -1.36
CA LYS A 65 8.82 -96.45 -0.75
C LYS A 65 8.96 -95.92 0.68
N LYS A 66 9.94 -96.44 1.43
CA LYS A 66 10.34 -95.93 2.75
C LYS A 66 10.78 -94.46 2.71
N LEU A 67 11.53 -94.03 1.69
CA LEU A 67 11.99 -92.64 1.56
C LEU A 67 10.82 -91.68 1.31
N VAL A 68 9.86 -92.07 0.46
CA VAL A 68 8.63 -91.27 0.24
C VAL A 68 7.82 -91.12 1.53
N VAL A 69 7.71 -92.17 2.35
CA VAL A 69 7.04 -92.10 3.66
C VAL A 69 7.81 -91.22 4.66
N ILE A 70 9.14 -91.26 4.66
CA ILE A 70 9.98 -90.36 5.48
C ILE A 70 9.80 -88.90 5.04
N ILE A 71 9.82 -88.62 3.74
CA ILE A 71 9.60 -87.28 3.19
C ILE A 71 8.19 -86.78 3.53
N LEU A 72 7.15 -87.63 3.44
CA LEU A 72 5.79 -87.28 3.87
C LEU A 72 5.68 -87.02 5.37
N LEU A 73 6.37 -87.78 6.22
CA LEU A 73 6.43 -87.52 7.66
C LEU A 73 7.15 -86.21 7.97
N ILE A 74 8.28 -85.93 7.31
CA ILE A 74 9.01 -84.67 7.44
C ILE A 74 8.14 -83.50 6.95
N ALA A 75 7.44 -83.64 5.82
CA ALA A 75 6.52 -82.64 5.31
C ALA A 75 5.33 -82.40 6.27
N LEU A 76 4.76 -83.45 6.86
CA LEU A 76 3.68 -83.33 7.86
C LEU A 76 4.19 -82.63 9.13
N VAL A 77 5.41 -82.93 9.57
CA VAL A 77 6.08 -82.25 10.69
C VAL A 77 6.37 -80.77 10.38
N ILE A 78 6.80 -80.46 9.16
CA ILE A 78 6.99 -79.08 8.67
C ILE A 78 5.65 -78.33 8.60
N VAL A 79 4.57 -78.97 8.12
CA VAL A 79 3.23 -78.37 8.11
C VAL A 79 2.71 -78.13 9.54
N TYR A 80 2.93 -79.09 10.46
CA TYR A 80 2.54 -78.95 11.86
C TYR A 80 3.29 -77.80 12.55
N PHE A 81 4.61 -77.74 12.42
CA PHE A 81 5.43 -76.67 13.01
C PHE A 81 5.41 -75.36 12.21
N GLY A 82 4.96 -75.35 10.95
CA GLY A 82 4.78 -74.13 10.16
C GLY A 82 3.43 -73.44 10.40
N PHE A 83 2.35 -74.22 10.49
CA PHE A 83 0.98 -73.69 10.50
C PHE A 83 0.18 -73.94 11.79
N ILE A 84 0.48 -75.00 12.55
CA ILE A 84 -0.35 -75.42 13.69
C ILE A 84 0.26 -75.03 15.03
N LYS A 85 1.59 -75.16 15.21
CA LYS A 85 2.23 -74.83 16.49
C LYS A 85 3.74 -74.51 16.35
N PRO A 86 4.12 -73.32 15.84
CA PRO A 86 5.52 -72.99 15.60
C PRO A 86 6.40 -72.96 16.87
N PRO A 87 7.58 -73.61 16.85
CA PRO A 87 8.62 -73.40 17.84
C PRO A 87 9.11 -71.95 17.82
N LYS A 88 9.62 -71.43 18.96
CA LYS A 88 10.05 -70.02 19.08
C LYS A 88 11.04 -69.56 17.99
N PHE A 89 11.92 -70.44 17.50
CA PHE A 89 12.86 -70.09 16.41
C PHE A 89 12.17 -69.85 15.06
N VAL A 90 11.04 -70.51 14.79
CA VAL A 90 10.29 -70.37 13.52
C VAL A 90 9.66 -68.98 13.44
N ASN A 91 9.15 -68.44 14.54
CA ASN A 91 8.68 -67.05 14.60
C ASN A 91 9.81 -66.04 14.30
N LYS A 92 11.05 -66.33 14.74
CA LYS A 92 12.25 -65.52 14.42
C LYS A 92 12.68 -65.64 12.95
N LEU A 93 12.35 -66.74 12.27
CA LEU A 93 12.70 -66.97 10.86
C LEU A 93 11.69 -66.37 9.87
N PHE A 94 10.44 -66.15 10.30
CA PHE A 94 9.35 -65.63 9.45
C PHE A 94 9.02 -64.14 9.69
N SER A 95 9.88 -63.39 10.38
CA SER A 95 9.81 -61.92 10.56
C SER A 95 8.42 -61.38 10.93
N ARG A 96 7.65 -62.11 11.74
CA ARG A 96 6.33 -61.66 12.20
C ARG A 96 6.52 -60.58 13.26
N THR A 97 6.03 -59.38 12.99
CA THR A 97 5.97 -58.30 13.99
C THR A 97 5.17 -58.78 15.22
N PRO A 98 5.73 -58.69 16.44
CA PRO A 98 5.01 -59.02 17.65
C PRO A 98 3.89 -58.01 17.89
N THR A 99 2.71 -58.50 18.27
CA THR A 99 1.68 -57.68 18.91
C THR A 99 2.05 -57.50 20.39
N ILE A 100 1.95 -56.27 20.89
CA ILE A 100 2.23 -55.89 22.28
C ILE A 100 1.06 -55.03 22.78
N GLU A 101 0.55 -55.32 23.98
CA GLU A 101 -0.46 -54.46 24.63
C GLU A 101 0.24 -53.27 25.29
N ALA A 102 -0.21 -52.05 25.00
CA ALA A 102 0.41 -50.79 25.47
C ALA A 102 0.47 -50.66 27.01
N SER A 103 -0.48 -51.30 27.71
CA SER A 103 -0.57 -51.33 29.18
C SER A 103 0.48 -52.26 29.83
N SER A 104 1.14 -53.10 29.04
CA SER A 104 1.83 -54.28 29.56
C SER A 104 3.27 -53.98 29.97
N LYS A 105 3.73 -54.66 31.02
CA LYS A 105 5.14 -54.72 31.43
C LYS A 105 6.08 -55.38 30.38
N ALA A 106 5.56 -55.75 29.22
CA ALA A 106 6.32 -56.20 28.06
C ALA A 106 6.49 -55.10 26.98
N ALA A 107 5.77 -53.98 27.10
CA ALA A 107 5.99 -52.75 26.34
C ALA A 107 7.07 -51.87 27.00
N GLU A 108 7.09 -51.79 28.34
CA GLU A 108 8.16 -51.15 29.13
C GLU A 108 9.55 -51.64 28.66
N GLY A 109 10.35 -50.75 28.07
CA GLY A 109 11.71 -51.08 27.61
C GLY A 109 11.80 -51.87 26.30
N PHE A 110 10.70 -52.13 25.58
CA PHE A 110 10.76 -52.89 24.32
C PHE A 110 11.44 -52.10 23.21
N THR A 111 12.36 -52.75 22.49
CA THR A 111 13.08 -52.16 21.36
C THR A 111 13.06 -53.08 20.14
N GLY A 112 12.67 -52.54 18.97
CA GLY A 112 12.46 -53.27 17.72
C GLY A 112 11.09 -52.98 17.09
N THR A 113 10.78 -53.59 15.94
CA THR A 113 9.47 -53.39 15.29
C THR A 113 8.36 -54.18 15.97
N ALA A 114 7.19 -53.56 16.12
CA ALA A 114 6.01 -54.14 16.77
C ALA A 114 4.70 -53.60 16.19
N LYS A 115 3.60 -54.27 16.53
CA LYS A 115 2.23 -53.74 16.49
C LYS A 115 1.80 -53.49 17.93
N VAL A 116 1.41 -52.26 18.26
CA VAL A 116 0.93 -51.91 19.60
C VAL A 116 -0.59 -51.86 19.57
N GLU A 117 -1.22 -52.61 20.48
CA GLU A 117 -2.66 -52.63 20.68
C GLU A 117 -3.02 -52.01 22.04
N ASN A 118 -4.19 -51.38 22.14
CA ASN A 118 -4.73 -50.92 23.41
C ASN A 118 -5.32 -52.11 24.22
N ALA A 119 -5.79 -51.84 25.46
CA ALA A 119 -6.36 -52.85 26.35
C ALA A 119 -7.65 -53.55 25.85
N GLU A 120 -8.20 -53.12 24.71
CA GLU A 120 -9.37 -53.71 24.05
C GLU A 120 -8.98 -54.54 22.80
N GLY A 121 -7.68 -54.60 22.46
CA GLY A 121 -7.18 -55.23 21.24
C GLY A 121 -7.30 -54.38 19.97
N ARG A 122 -7.48 -53.05 20.09
CA ARG A 122 -7.46 -52.14 18.94
C ARG A 122 -6.02 -51.73 18.63
N LEU A 123 -5.58 -51.87 17.38
CA LEU A 123 -4.27 -51.41 16.91
C LEU A 123 -4.18 -49.88 17.04
N ILE A 124 -3.15 -49.38 17.74
CA ILE A 124 -2.87 -47.95 17.90
C ILE A 124 -1.57 -47.52 17.20
N TYR A 125 -0.60 -48.44 17.02
CA TYR A 125 0.66 -48.14 16.33
C TYR A 125 1.24 -49.36 15.62
N GLU A 126 1.89 -49.16 14.47
CA GLU A 126 2.72 -50.16 13.78
C GLU A 126 4.02 -49.50 13.29
N GLY A 127 5.16 -49.94 13.83
CA GLY A 127 6.47 -49.35 13.53
C GLY A 127 7.56 -49.83 14.50
N PRO A 128 8.74 -49.20 14.47
CA PRO A 128 9.80 -49.42 15.45
C PRO A 128 9.49 -48.78 16.81
N LEU A 129 9.97 -49.43 17.87
CA LEU A 129 9.99 -48.91 19.23
C LEU A 129 11.43 -48.82 19.73
N ALA A 130 11.69 -47.83 20.59
CA ALA A 130 12.90 -47.71 21.39
C ALA A 130 12.52 -47.48 22.86
N GLU A 131 12.94 -48.38 23.74
CA GLU A 131 12.60 -48.40 25.18
C GLU A 131 11.09 -48.35 25.50
N GLY A 132 10.24 -48.72 24.54
CA GLY A 132 8.77 -48.66 24.61
C GLY A 132 8.13 -47.41 23.96
N MET A 133 8.94 -46.43 23.55
CA MET A 133 8.48 -45.22 22.83
C MET A 133 8.49 -45.44 21.31
N TYR A 134 7.64 -44.73 20.56
CA TYR A 134 7.66 -44.75 19.09
C TYR A 134 8.96 -44.14 18.54
N GLU A 135 9.57 -44.79 17.55
CA GLU A 135 10.88 -44.39 17.00
C GLU A 135 10.96 -44.74 15.50
N GLY A 136 11.47 -43.85 14.66
CA GLY A 136 11.59 -44.04 13.21
C GLY A 136 10.24 -44.18 12.48
N ALA A 137 10.30 -44.59 11.21
CA ALA A 137 9.14 -44.65 10.31
C ALA A 137 8.06 -45.64 10.78
N GLY A 138 6.90 -45.11 11.19
CA GLY A 138 5.75 -45.87 11.68
C GLY A 138 4.39 -45.34 11.21
N VAL A 139 3.33 -45.99 11.68
CA VAL A 139 1.93 -45.64 11.41
C VAL A 139 1.17 -45.60 12.74
N LEU A 140 0.50 -44.47 13.02
CA LEU A 140 -0.36 -44.26 14.19
C LEU A 140 -1.83 -44.35 13.78
N TYR A 141 -2.67 -44.94 14.63
CA TYR A 141 -4.07 -45.21 14.38
C TYR A 141 -4.97 -44.58 15.45
N ASP A 142 -6.21 -44.24 15.07
CA ASP A 142 -7.23 -43.73 15.97
C ASP A 142 -7.95 -44.86 16.73
N GLY A 143 -8.88 -44.49 17.62
CA GLY A 143 -9.70 -45.46 18.35
C GLY A 143 -10.61 -46.33 17.47
N ASN A 144 -10.77 -46.04 16.18
CA ASN A 144 -11.55 -46.82 15.22
C ASN A 144 -10.67 -47.69 14.30
N GLY A 145 -9.34 -47.55 14.37
CA GLY A 145 -8.39 -48.21 13.47
C GLY A 145 -8.19 -47.50 12.12
N ALA A 146 -8.65 -46.25 11.99
CA ALA A 146 -8.27 -45.37 10.89
C ALA A 146 -6.84 -44.85 11.12
N VAL A 147 -6.09 -44.57 10.05
CA VAL A 147 -4.74 -44.00 10.16
C VAL A 147 -4.86 -42.54 10.56
N MET A 148 -4.20 -42.12 11.64
CA MET A 148 -4.03 -40.71 12.02
C MET A 148 -2.74 -40.12 11.46
N TYR A 149 -1.66 -40.90 11.43
CA TYR A 149 -0.36 -40.43 10.98
C TYR A 149 0.47 -41.55 10.36
N ARG A 150 1.30 -41.20 9.37
CA ARG A 150 2.32 -42.06 8.78
C ARG A 150 3.57 -41.22 8.57
N GLY A 151 4.68 -41.59 9.20
CA GLY A 151 5.92 -40.81 9.16
C GLY A 151 6.90 -41.25 10.22
N ASP A 152 7.96 -40.47 10.40
CA ASP A 152 9.00 -40.75 11.39
C ASP A 152 8.57 -40.33 12.81
N PHE A 153 9.21 -40.96 13.80
CA PHE A 153 9.03 -40.67 15.22
C PHE A 153 10.39 -40.55 15.90
N ALA A 154 10.46 -39.77 16.96
CA ALA A 154 11.59 -39.78 17.89
C ALA A 154 11.06 -39.68 19.33
N LYS A 155 11.44 -40.63 20.20
CA LYS A 155 11.05 -40.65 21.62
C LYS A 155 9.53 -40.53 21.85
N GLY A 156 8.73 -41.09 20.95
CA GLY A 156 7.27 -41.08 21.02
C GLY A 156 6.57 -39.91 20.30
N LEU A 157 7.28 -38.83 19.96
CA LEU A 157 6.74 -37.67 19.25
C LEU A 157 6.88 -37.85 17.73
N LYS A 158 6.00 -37.22 16.93
CA LYS A 158 6.24 -37.10 15.47
C LYS A 158 7.46 -36.21 15.22
N GLU A 159 8.33 -36.68 14.34
CA GLU A 159 9.60 -36.04 13.97
C GLU A 159 9.85 -36.32 12.47
N GLY A 160 10.92 -35.79 11.87
CA GLY A 160 11.34 -36.19 10.51
C GLY A 160 10.29 -35.86 9.45
N SER A 161 9.98 -36.79 8.54
CA SER A 161 8.97 -36.61 7.48
C SER A 161 7.69 -37.38 7.75
N GLY A 162 6.52 -36.77 7.50
CA GLY A 162 5.25 -37.46 7.71
C GLY A 162 4.03 -36.93 6.95
N THR A 163 2.92 -37.63 7.14
CA THR A 163 1.58 -37.29 6.64
C THR A 163 0.57 -37.49 7.77
N LEU A 164 -0.16 -36.44 8.10
CA LEU A 164 -1.25 -36.40 9.09
C LEU A 164 -2.60 -36.50 8.37
N TYR A 165 -3.51 -37.29 8.93
CA TYR A 165 -4.81 -37.60 8.35
C TYR A 165 -5.96 -37.22 9.30
N GLY A 166 -7.10 -36.84 8.72
CA GLY A 166 -8.36 -36.64 9.45
C GLY A 166 -9.10 -37.95 9.71
N ALA A 167 -10.12 -37.89 10.57
CA ALA A 167 -10.96 -39.05 10.92
C ALA A 167 -11.80 -39.57 9.72
N ASP A 168 -11.93 -38.78 8.65
CA ASP A 168 -12.52 -39.17 7.36
C ASP A 168 -11.50 -39.83 6.40
N GLY A 169 -10.23 -39.92 6.79
CA GLY A 169 -9.12 -40.39 5.97
C GLY A 169 -8.55 -39.34 5.00
N SER A 170 -9.02 -38.09 5.05
CA SER A 170 -8.44 -37.00 4.27
C SER A 170 -7.03 -36.64 4.76
N VAL A 171 -6.16 -36.12 3.89
CA VAL A 171 -4.86 -35.58 4.31
C VAL A 171 -5.08 -34.18 4.90
N ILE A 172 -4.59 -33.96 6.11
CA ILE A 172 -4.57 -32.64 6.76
C ILE A 172 -3.24 -31.94 6.48
N TYR A 173 -2.13 -32.66 6.62
CA TYR A 173 -0.79 -32.11 6.42
C TYR A 173 0.16 -33.18 5.87
N LYS A 174 1.11 -32.76 5.02
CA LYS A 174 2.20 -33.59 4.51
C LYS A 174 3.47 -32.75 4.44
N GLY A 175 4.48 -33.08 5.23
CA GLY A 175 5.69 -32.27 5.36
C GLY A 175 6.58 -32.80 6.47
N ALA A 176 7.51 -31.96 6.93
CA ALA A 176 8.36 -32.30 8.07
C ALA A 176 7.71 -31.95 9.43
N PHE A 177 8.17 -32.64 10.47
CA PHE A 177 7.71 -32.53 11.84
C PHE A 177 8.89 -32.38 12.79
N ALA A 178 8.71 -31.60 13.85
CA ALA A 178 9.61 -31.55 14.99
C ALA A 178 8.78 -31.44 16.27
N LEU A 179 9.05 -32.31 17.25
CA LEU A 179 8.38 -32.31 18.56
C LEU A 179 6.84 -32.25 18.46
N ASP A 180 6.26 -33.14 17.64
CA ASP A 180 4.81 -33.21 17.34
C ASP A 180 4.19 -32.04 16.54
N GLN A 181 4.96 -30.99 16.22
CA GLN A 181 4.52 -29.79 15.50
C GLN A 181 5.01 -29.79 14.04
N TYR A 182 4.34 -29.03 13.17
CA TYR A 182 4.80 -28.83 11.78
C TYR A 182 6.09 -28.01 11.77
N ALA A 183 7.09 -28.43 10.97
CA ALA A 183 8.39 -27.79 10.89
C ALA A 183 9.02 -27.99 9.51
N GLY A 184 9.75 -27.00 8.99
CA GLY A 184 10.33 -27.02 7.65
C GLY A 184 9.27 -27.13 6.54
N ALA A 185 9.70 -27.51 5.34
CA ALA A 185 8.83 -27.59 4.17
C ALA A 185 7.65 -28.57 4.35
N GLY A 186 6.44 -28.11 4.02
CA GLY A 186 5.24 -28.93 4.06
C GLY A 186 4.04 -28.32 3.30
N ILE A 187 3.00 -29.14 3.18
CA ILE A 187 1.73 -28.81 2.54
C ILE A 187 0.62 -29.05 3.56
N LEU A 188 -0.10 -28.00 3.92
CA LEU A 188 -1.30 -28.01 4.75
C LEU A 188 -2.53 -27.92 3.85
N TYR A 189 -3.56 -28.72 4.14
CA TYR A 189 -4.79 -28.82 3.36
C TYR A 189 -6.00 -28.26 4.11
N TYR A 190 -7.03 -27.87 3.37
CA TYR A 190 -8.36 -27.57 3.92
C TYR A 190 -9.08 -28.86 4.37
N PRO A 191 -10.08 -28.77 5.28
CA PRO A 191 -10.86 -29.92 5.73
C PRO A 191 -11.43 -30.77 4.59
N GLY A 192 -11.31 -32.10 4.71
CA GLY A 192 -11.64 -33.03 3.62
C GLY A 192 -10.52 -33.20 2.58
N GLY A 193 -9.38 -32.51 2.72
CA GLY A 193 -8.12 -32.78 2.01
C GLY A 193 -8.13 -32.54 0.50
N LYS A 194 -9.14 -31.84 -0.03
CA LYS A 194 -9.31 -31.62 -1.48
C LYS A 194 -8.46 -30.50 -2.06
N GLN A 195 -8.23 -29.45 -1.27
CA GLN A 195 -7.47 -28.26 -1.68
C GLN A 195 -6.32 -28.02 -0.72
N VAL A 196 -5.19 -27.58 -1.27
CA VAL A 196 -4.09 -27.01 -0.50
C VAL A 196 -4.59 -25.72 0.15
N LYS A 197 -4.25 -25.51 1.41
CA LYS A 197 -4.38 -24.22 2.12
C LYS A 197 -3.07 -23.45 2.07
N TYR A 198 -1.96 -24.13 2.29
CA TYR A 198 -0.62 -23.55 2.30
C TYR A 198 0.42 -24.57 1.85
N GLU A 199 1.38 -24.13 1.04
CA GLU A 199 2.59 -24.90 0.67
C GLU A 199 3.82 -24.01 0.88
N GLY A 200 4.73 -24.43 1.76
CA GLY A 200 5.86 -23.61 2.21
C GLY A 200 6.54 -24.13 3.46
N ASP A 201 7.37 -23.31 4.09
CA ASP A 201 8.06 -23.63 5.34
C ASP A 201 7.17 -23.44 6.59
N PHE A 202 7.48 -24.19 7.64
CA PHE A 202 6.80 -24.12 8.93
C PHE A 202 7.80 -23.98 10.08
N ALA A 203 7.39 -23.32 11.16
CA ALA A 203 8.08 -23.36 12.44
C ALA A 203 7.07 -23.43 13.60
N ALA A 204 7.28 -24.35 14.52
CA ALA A 204 6.43 -24.56 15.70
C ALA A 204 4.91 -24.68 15.38
N GLY A 205 4.57 -25.30 14.24
CA GLY A 205 3.18 -25.43 13.77
C GLY A 205 2.63 -24.26 12.96
N LYS A 206 3.35 -23.13 12.89
CA LYS A 206 2.98 -21.90 12.18
C LYS A 206 3.59 -21.81 10.78
N PHE A 207 3.03 -20.96 9.92
CA PHE A 207 3.70 -20.55 8.68
C PHE A 207 4.91 -19.66 8.99
N GLU A 208 6.05 -19.95 8.36
CA GLU A 208 7.34 -19.29 8.55
C GLU A 208 8.12 -19.35 7.21
N GLY A 209 9.25 -18.66 7.08
CA GLY A 209 10.12 -18.83 5.90
C GLY A 209 9.44 -18.38 4.61
N ASN A 210 9.50 -19.17 3.54
CA ASN A 210 8.80 -18.86 2.28
C ASN A 210 7.63 -19.81 2.05
N GLY A 211 6.53 -19.30 1.49
CA GLY A 211 5.38 -20.13 1.14
C GLY A 211 4.34 -19.45 0.25
N THR A 212 3.32 -20.23 -0.10
CA THR A 212 2.18 -19.82 -0.89
C THR A 212 0.89 -20.21 -0.18
N LEU A 213 0.01 -19.23 0.03
CA LEU A 213 -1.30 -19.38 0.65
C LEU A 213 -2.39 -19.40 -0.42
N TYR A 214 -3.37 -20.28 -0.26
CA TYR A 214 -4.50 -20.49 -1.18
C TYR A 214 -5.83 -20.34 -0.44
N ASP A 215 -6.91 -20.06 -1.18
CA ASP A 215 -8.28 -20.07 -0.66
C ASP A 215 -8.97 -21.45 -0.79
N GLU A 216 -10.20 -21.59 -0.27
CA GLU A 216 -10.97 -22.83 -0.33
C GLU A 216 -11.40 -23.24 -1.76
N GLN A 217 -11.26 -22.34 -2.73
CA GLN A 217 -11.51 -22.60 -4.15
C GLN A 217 -10.24 -23.05 -4.88
N GLY A 218 -9.06 -22.85 -4.28
CA GLY A 218 -7.74 -23.18 -4.83
C GLY A 218 -7.06 -22.01 -5.54
N ASN A 219 -7.59 -20.78 -5.44
CA ASN A 219 -6.92 -19.60 -5.97
C ASN A 219 -5.74 -19.21 -5.07
N MET A 220 -4.67 -18.70 -5.65
CA MET A 220 -3.54 -18.14 -4.89
C MET A 220 -3.97 -16.83 -4.23
N VAL A 221 -3.77 -16.70 -2.93
CA VAL A 221 -4.06 -15.49 -2.14
C VAL A 221 -2.79 -14.66 -1.95
N TYR A 222 -1.68 -15.34 -1.65
CA TYR A 222 -0.37 -14.73 -1.39
C TYR A 222 0.75 -15.72 -1.73
N THR A 223 1.89 -15.22 -2.21
CA THR A 223 3.17 -15.95 -2.27
C THR A 223 4.31 -15.03 -1.83
N GLY A 224 5.22 -15.53 -1.00
CA GLY A 224 6.28 -14.71 -0.39
C GLY A 224 6.71 -15.23 0.98
N ALA A 225 7.28 -14.34 1.80
CA ALA A 225 7.78 -14.71 3.11
C ALA A 225 6.73 -14.58 4.24
N PHE A 226 6.90 -15.41 5.27
CA PHE A 226 6.02 -15.53 6.43
C PHE A 226 6.83 -15.47 7.73
N LEU A 227 6.25 -14.86 8.75
CA LEU A 227 6.73 -14.87 10.12
C LEU A 227 5.53 -15.08 11.04
N GLN A 228 5.51 -16.23 11.74
CA GLN A 228 4.44 -16.62 12.65
C GLN A 228 3.00 -16.41 12.12
N ASP A 229 2.67 -17.10 11.04
CA ASP A 229 1.37 -17.04 10.34
C ASP A 229 1.05 -15.71 9.62
N SER A 230 1.89 -14.69 9.76
CA SER A 230 1.71 -13.36 9.17
C SER A 230 2.61 -13.14 7.96
N TYR A 231 2.16 -12.37 6.96
CA TYR A 231 3.01 -11.97 5.83
C TYR A 231 4.15 -11.06 6.31
N ALA A 232 5.37 -11.32 5.84
CA ALA A 232 6.58 -10.61 6.22
C ALA A 232 7.59 -10.56 5.07
N GLY A 233 8.49 -9.57 5.03
CA GLY A 233 9.51 -9.46 3.99
C GLY A 233 8.90 -9.32 2.59
N ALA A 234 9.62 -9.74 1.55
CA ALA A 234 9.15 -9.63 0.17
C ALA A 234 8.01 -10.64 -0.13
N GLY A 235 6.95 -10.16 -0.79
CA GLY A 235 5.85 -11.03 -1.23
C GLY A 235 4.78 -10.33 -2.07
N LYS A 236 3.91 -11.14 -2.66
CA LYS A 236 2.91 -10.75 -3.65
C LYS A 236 1.54 -11.30 -3.28
N SER A 237 0.54 -10.42 -3.20
CA SER A 237 -0.86 -10.77 -2.94
C SER A 237 -1.73 -10.61 -4.19
N PHE A 238 -2.84 -11.34 -4.21
CA PHE A 238 -3.71 -11.44 -5.38
C PHE A 238 -5.18 -11.12 -5.06
N ASP A 239 -6.01 -11.03 -6.10
CA ASP A 239 -7.48 -11.07 -6.01
C ASP A 239 -8.06 -12.45 -6.37
N GLN A 240 -9.39 -12.58 -6.28
CA GLN A 240 -10.11 -13.82 -6.62
C GLN A 240 -10.05 -14.19 -8.11
N GLY A 241 -9.55 -13.31 -8.97
CA GLY A 241 -9.27 -13.59 -10.39
C GLY A 241 -7.81 -13.96 -10.66
N GLY A 242 -6.98 -14.09 -9.62
CA GLY A 242 -5.54 -14.36 -9.75
C GLY A 242 -4.72 -13.18 -10.28
N LYS A 243 -5.28 -11.96 -10.33
CA LYS A 243 -4.52 -10.75 -10.64
C LYS A 243 -3.75 -10.28 -9.41
N PRO A 244 -2.57 -9.67 -9.56
CA PRO A 244 -1.88 -9.06 -8.43
C PRO A 244 -2.72 -7.91 -7.84
N ARG A 245 -2.61 -7.71 -6.52
CA ARG A 245 -3.09 -6.50 -5.83
C ARG A 245 -1.96 -5.72 -5.18
N TYR A 246 -0.96 -6.41 -4.65
CA TYR A 246 0.27 -5.79 -4.14
C TYR A 246 1.49 -6.68 -4.37
N GLU A 247 2.63 -6.08 -4.66
CA GLU A 247 3.93 -6.73 -4.78
C GLU A 247 4.99 -5.83 -4.13
N GLY A 248 5.62 -6.29 -3.05
CA GLY A 248 6.53 -5.44 -2.27
C GLY A 248 6.89 -6.06 -0.93
N ASN A 249 7.29 -5.22 0.01
CA ASN A 249 7.64 -5.65 1.37
C ASN A 249 6.44 -5.60 2.34
N TRP A 250 6.48 -6.49 3.32
CA TRP A 250 5.42 -6.73 4.30
C TRP A 250 5.98 -6.77 5.72
N SER A 251 5.19 -6.32 6.68
CA SER A 251 5.47 -6.45 8.11
C SER A 251 4.17 -6.72 8.86
N GLY A 252 4.10 -7.81 9.62
CA GLY A 252 2.91 -8.15 10.42
C GLY A 252 1.61 -8.25 9.62
N GLY A 253 1.68 -8.63 8.34
CA GLY A 253 0.51 -8.71 7.45
C GLY A 253 0.09 -7.40 6.75
N VAL A 254 0.78 -6.27 6.98
CA VAL A 254 0.53 -4.99 6.27
C VAL A 254 1.69 -4.61 5.34
N TYR A 255 1.41 -3.76 4.33
CA TYR A 255 2.41 -3.20 3.42
C TYR A 255 3.39 -2.28 4.16
N GLU A 256 4.69 -2.44 3.95
CA GLU A 256 5.74 -1.69 4.64
C GLU A 256 7.00 -1.62 3.75
N GLY A 257 7.65 -0.45 3.63
CA GLY A 257 8.77 -0.27 2.71
C GLY A 257 8.36 -0.20 1.25
N GLU A 258 9.26 -0.54 0.32
CA GLU A 258 9.01 -0.42 -1.13
C GLU A 258 7.99 -1.45 -1.64
N GLY A 259 7.10 -1.02 -2.54
CA GLY A 259 6.18 -1.89 -3.25
C GLY A 259 5.39 -1.23 -4.39
N LYS A 260 4.59 -2.06 -5.06
CA LYS A 260 3.67 -1.70 -6.16
C LYS A 260 2.25 -2.12 -5.77
N LEU A 261 1.29 -1.20 -5.88
CA LEU A 261 -0.14 -1.47 -5.75
C LEU A 261 -0.76 -1.62 -7.15
N PHE A 262 -1.70 -2.53 -7.32
CA PHE A 262 -2.32 -2.87 -8.62
C PHE A 262 -3.84 -2.76 -8.58
N ARG A 263 -4.43 -2.33 -9.70
CA ARG A 263 -5.88 -2.29 -9.92
C ARG A 263 -6.45 -3.64 -10.32
N LYS A 264 -7.79 -3.73 -10.30
CA LYS A 264 -8.58 -4.90 -10.75
C LYS A 264 -8.38 -5.29 -12.23
N ASP A 265 -7.81 -4.42 -13.07
CA ASP A 265 -7.43 -4.77 -14.44
C ASP A 265 -6.00 -5.37 -14.51
N GLY A 266 -5.16 -5.13 -13.51
CA GLY A 266 -3.74 -5.49 -13.48
C GLY A 266 -2.78 -4.34 -13.80
N SER A 267 -3.28 -3.13 -14.06
CA SER A 267 -2.46 -1.91 -14.16
C SER A 267 -1.85 -1.54 -12.81
N VAL A 268 -0.67 -0.91 -12.83
CA VAL A 268 -0.08 -0.31 -11.63
C VAL A 268 -0.89 0.93 -11.23
N GLU A 269 -1.28 0.99 -9.97
CA GLU A 269 -1.95 2.15 -9.37
C GLU A 269 -0.93 3.09 -8.73
N PHE A 270 0.03 2.51 -7.99
CA PHE A 270 1.08 3.23 -7.28
C PHE A 270 2.36 2.38 -7.23
N GLU A 271 3.51 3.05 -7.27
CA GLU A 271 4.83 2.47 -7.01
C GLU A 271 5.64 3.41 -6.12
N GLY A 272 6.15 2.90 -5.00
CA GLY A 272 6.87 3.72 -4.02
C GLY A 272 6.89 3.11 -2.63
N LEU A 273 7.08 3.96 -1.62
CA LEU A 273 7.16 3.57 -0.22
C LEU A 273 5.79 3.46 0.46
N PHE A 274 5.70 2.49 1.38
CA PHE A 274 4.56 2.21 2.24
C PHE A 274 4.99 2.25 3.70
N LYS A 275 4.08 2.65 4.58
CA LYS A 275 4.25 2.53 6.03
C LYS A 275 2.92 2.15 6.68
N SER A 276 2.91 1.01 7.37
CA SER A 276 1.75 0.48 8.09
C SER A 276 0.49 0.38 7.21
N GLY A 277 0.66 -0.06 5.96
CA GLY A 277 -0.40 -0.20 4.96
C GLY A 277 -0.75 1.07 4.16
N ALA A 278 -0.27 2.26 4.56
CA ALA A 278 -0.55 3.52 3.88
C ALA A 278 0.62 3.98 2.99
N LEU A 279 0.32 4.76 1.93
CA LEU A 279 1.35 5.41 1.11
C LEU A 279 2.14 6.43 1.95
N ALA A 280 3.46 6.39 1.87
CA ALA A 280 4.36 7.23 2.65
C ALA A 280 5.68 7.47 1.89
N GLY A 281 6.44 8.52 2.22
CA GLY A 281 7.75 8.76 1.58
C GLY A 281 7.62 9.04 0.08
N GLU A 282 8.65 8.75 -0.71
CA GLU A 282 8.60 8.97 -2.16
C GLU A 282 7.73 7.91 -2.87
N GLY A 283 6.96 8.35 -3.87
CA GLY A 283 6.17 7.46 -4.71
C GLY A 283 5.65 8.11 -5.99
N THR A 284 5.14 7.27 -6.88
CA THR A 284 4.51 7.62 -8.14
C THR A 284 3.13 6.97 -8.21
N GLU A 285 2.09 7.78 -8.38
CA GLU A 285 0.73 7.33 -8.68
C GLU A 285 0.47 7.46 -10.19
N TYR A 286 -0.24 6.50 -10.77
CA TYR A 286 -0.50 6.40 -12.21
C TYR A 286 -1.99 6.53 -12.52
N TYR A 287 -2.34 6.91 -13.74
CA TYR A 287 -3.67 6.73 -14.31
C TYR A 287 -3.89 5.28 -14.78
N PRO A 288 -5.14 4.83 -15.05
CA PRO A 288 -5.41 3.53 -15.66
C PRO A 288 -4.74 3.34 -17.03
N SER A 289 -4.46 4.44 -17.74
CA SER A 289 -3.69 4.46 -18.99
C SER A 289 -2.19 4.15 -18.83
N GLY A 290 -1.68 4.14 -17.59
CA GLY A 290 -0.25 4.06 -17.28
C GLY A 290 0.49 5.41 -17.34
N ALA A 291 -0.18 6.51 -17.69
CA ALA A 291 0.39 7.86 -17.54
C ALA A 291 0.67 8.18 -16.06
N VAL A 292 1.72 8.94 -15.76
CA VAL A 292 1.98 9.40 -14.39
C VAL A 292 0.94 10.45 -14.00
N LYS A 293 0.21 10.19 -12.93
CA LYS A 293 -0.75 11.12 -12.33
C LYS A 293 -0.08 12.04 -11.32
N TYR A 294 0.71 11.45 -10.42
CA TYR A 294 1.45 12.20 -9.39
C TYR A 294 2.81 11.56 -9.16
N LYS A 295 3.84 12.38 -8.93
CA LYS A 295 5.15 11.93 -8.47
C LYS A 295 5.67 12.88 -7.39
N GLY A 296 5.97 12.38 -6.21
CA GLY A 296 6.39 13.21 -5.08
C GLY A 296 6.30 12.49 -3.74
N LEU A 297 6.21 13.26 -2.67
CA LEU A 297 6.14 12.75 -1.31
C LEU A 297 4.69 12.45 -0.85
N PHE A 298 4.54 11.38 -0.07
CA PHE A 298 3.28 10.91 0.50
C PHE A 298 3.36 10.87 2.02
N GLN A 299 2.23 11.12 2.67
CA GLN A 299 2.06 11.01 4.11
C GLN A 299 0.64 10.54 4.42
N GLN A 300 0.52 9.38 5.09
CA GLN A 300 -0.76 8.76 5.45
C GLN A 300 -1.73 8.63 4.25
N GLY A 301 -1.21 8.21 3.09
CA GLY A 301 -2.02 8.03 1.87
C GLY A 301 -2.34 9.31 1.09
N LYS A 302 -1.81 10.47 1.47
CA LYS A 302 -2.06 11.77 0.83
C LYS A 302 -0.78 12.41 0.31
N TYR A 303 -0.87 13.21 -0.75
CA TYR A 303 0.24 14.05 -1.22
C TYR A 303 0.69 15.03 -0.11
N SER A 304 1.99 15.14 0.10
CA SER A 304 2.62 16.00 1.12
C SER A 304 4.00 16.44 0.61
N GLY A 305 4.57 17.54 1.10
CA GLY A 305 5.89 18.00 0.67
C GLY A 305 5.99 18.26 -0.84
N ALA A 306 7.19 18.16 -1.41
CA ALA A 306 7.40 18.41 -2.84
C ALA A 306 6.82 17.31 -3.75
N GLY A 307 6.20 17.72 -4.86
CA GLY A 307 5.78 16.81 -5.92
C GLY A 307 5.23 17.52 -7.17
N THR A 308 4.96 16.72 -8.20
CA THR A 308 4.31 17.12 -9.45
C THR A 308 3.04 16.30 -9.66
N LEU A 309 1.94 16.99 -9.96
CA LEU A 309 0.67 16.44 -10.44
C LEU A 309 0.59 16.71 -11.96
N SER A 310 0.25 15.70 -12.74
CA SER A 310 0.11 15.76 -14.20
C SER A 310 -1.27 15.30 -14.67
N ASP A 311 -1.66 15.66 -15.90
CA ASP A 311 -2.84 15.12 -16.59
C ASP A 311 -2.53 13.81 -17.33
N GLU A 312 -3.54 13.20 -17.98
CA GLU A 312 -3.39 11.93 -18.70
C GLU A 312 -2.49 12.01 -19.94
N THR A 313 -2.11 13.21 -20.41
CA THR A 313 -1.09 13.39 -21.46
C THR A 313 0.33 13.40 -20.90
N GLY A 314 0.47 13.49 -19.57
CA GLY A 314 1.73 13.65 -18.85
C GLY A 314 2.12 15.11 -18.61
N ALA A 315 1.41 16.08 -19.20
CA ALA A 315 1.64 17.50 -18.95
C ALA A 315 1.40 17.84 -17.47
N ALA A 316 2.32 18.59 -16.86
CA ALA A 316 2.16 19.03 -15.48
C ALA A 316 0.94 19.95 -15.35
N LEU A 317 0.13 19.73 -14.32
CA LEU A 317 -0.94 20.62 -13.87
C LEU A 317 -0.50 21.45 -12.66
N TYR A 318 0.35 20.87 -11.80
CA TYR A 318 0.97 21.56 -10.67
C TYR A 318 2.33 20.95 -10.33
N THR A 319 3.33 21.78 -10.02
CA THR A 319 4.60 21.36 -9.42
C THR A 319 4.93 22.26 -8.24
N GLY A 320 5.15 21.70 -7.05
CA GLY A 320 5.37 22.47 -5.84
C GLY A 320 5.12 21.68 -4.57
N ASN A 321 4.76 22.40 -3.51
CA ASN A 321 4.53 21.81 -2.18
C ASN A 321 3.06 21.46 -1.94
N PHE A 322 2.84 20.32 -1.29
CA PHE A 322 1.53 19.79 -0.90
C PHE A 322 1.42 19.67 0.62
N LEU A 323 0.20 19.81 1.14
CA LEU A 323 -0.14 19.46 2.51
C LEU A 323 -1.51 18.78 2.55
N GLY A 324 -1.53 17.50 2.94
CA GLY A 324 -2.78 16.75 3.09
C GLY A 324 -3.57 16.54 1.79
N GLY A 325 -2.90 16.51 0.64
CA GLY A 325 -3.50 16.31 -0.68
C GLY A 325 -3.73 17.58 -1.51
N VAL A 326 -3.54 18.78 -0.96
CA VAL A 326 -3.75 20.05 -1.67
C VAL A 326 -2.48 20.90 -1.72
N ALA A 327 -2.34 21.75 -2.76
CA ALA A 327 -1.23 22.68 -2.91
C ALA A 327 -1.12 23.64 -1.72
N ASN A 328 0.08 23.77 -1.14
CA ASN A 328 0.32 24.56 0.07
C ASN A 328 1.81 24.91 0.20
N GLY A 329 2.15 26.19 0.35
CA GLY A 329 3.51 26.70 0.19
C GLY A 329 3.82 27.09 -1.26
N ASP A 330 5.09 27.15 -1.62
CA ASP A 330 5.53 27.58 -2.95
C ASP A 330 5.30 26.51 -4.03
N GLY A 331 4.87 26.96 -5.22
CA GLY A 331 4.68 26.11 -6.38
C GLY A 331 4.30 26.84 -7.66
N GLN A 332 4.01 26.06 -8.69
CA GLN A 332 3.61 26.49 -10.03
C GLN A 332 2.36 25.70 -10.46
N ALA A 333 1.37 26.39 -11.02
CA ALA A 333 0.17 25.80 -11.61
C ALA A 333 0.10 26.10 -13.11
N PHE A 334 -0.41 25.14 -13.87
CA PHE A 334 -0.33 25.09 -15.33
C PHE A 334 -1.71 24.77 -15.93
N ALA A 335 -1.90 25.12 -17.21
CA ALA A 335 -3.01 24.62 -18.02
C ALA A 335 -2.74 23.16 -18.45
N SER A 336 -3.80 22.43 -18.84
CA SER A 336 -3.60 21.18 -19.59
C SER A 336 -2.86 21.49 -20.90
N GLY A 337 -1.87 20.65 -21.24
CA GLY A 337 -0.87 20.95 -22.26
C GLY A 337 0.39 21.69 -21.74
N GLY A 338 0.40 22.16 -20.49
CA GLY A 338 1.62 22.59 -19.79
C GLY A 338 1.98 24.08 -19.84
N THR A 339 1.13 24.96 -20.39
CA THR A 339 1.34 26.42 -20.28
C THR A 339 1.30 26.84 -18.81
N LEU A 340 2.32 27.57 -18.34
CA LEU A 340 2.33 28.14 -16.98
C LEU A 340 1.17 29.14 -16.82
N LEU A 341 0.39 29.03 -15.76
CA LEU A 341 -0.68 29.97 -15.42
C LEU A 341 -0.34 30.82 -14.18
N TYR A 342 0.32 30.21 -13.19
CA TYR A 342 0.67 30.87 -11.93
C TYR A 342 1.97 30.31 -11.35
N ALA A 343 2.83 31.17 -10.83
CA ALA A 343 4.00 30.80 -10.02
C ALA A 343 4.02 31.66 -8.74
N GLY A 344 4.02 31.03 -7.56
CA GLY A 344 3.93 31.75 -6.29
C GLY A 344 3.49 30.88 -5.11
N LYS A 345 2.93 31.51 -4.08
CA LYS A 345 2.47 30.82 -2.87
C LYS A 345 1.01 30.37 -2.92
N PHE A 346 0.78 29.19 -2.40
CA PHE A 346 -0.51 28.53 -2.26
C PHE A 346 -0.84 28.29 -0.79
N LYS A 347 -2.12 28.24 -0.47
CA LYS A 347 -2.62 27.82 0.83
C LYS A 347 -3.94 27.09 0.63
N ASN A 348 -4.03 25.86 1.14
CA ASN A 348 -5.24 25.03 1.05
C ASN A 348 -5.79 24.89 -0.39
N GLY A 349 -4.91 24.77 -1.39
CA GLY A 349 -5.27 24.62 -2.81
C GLY A 349 -5.47 25.91 -3.60
N VAL A 350 -5.46 27.09 -2.97
CA VAL A 350 -5.71 28.38 -3.65
C VAL A 350 -4.52 29.34 -3.54
N TYR A 351 -4.39 30.28 -4.49
CA TYR A 351 -3.35 31.31 -4.49
C TYR A 351 -3.45 32.21 -3.24
N ASP A 352 -2.41 32.30 -2.43
CA ASP A 352 -2.40 33.04 -1.16
C ASP A 352 -0.97 33.47 -0.81
N GLY A 353 -0.70 34.78 -0.77
CA GLY A 353 0.65 35.35 -0.68
C GLY A 353 1.11 36.00 -1.98
N VAL A 354 2.42 36.02 -2.24
CA VAL A 354 3.00 36.61 -3.46
C VAL A 354 3.02 35.60 -4.60
N GLY A 355 2.73 36.06 -5.82
CA GLY A 355 2.88 35.25 -7.04
C GLY A 355 2.81 36.07 -8.33
N THR A 356 2.95 35.35 -9.45
CA THR A 356 2.95 35.88 -10.83
C THR A 356 1.95 35.08 -11.66
N MET A 357 0.99 35.75 -12.29
CA MET A 357 0.07 35.17 -13.26
C MET A 357 0.56 35.38 -14.69
N HIS A 358 0.34 34.37 -15.51
CA HIS A 358 0.76 34.31 -16.91
C HIS A 358 -0.44 34.08 -17.83
N ASP A 359 -0.37 34.55 -19.08
CA ASP A 359 -1.44 34.44 -20.07
C ASP A 359 -1.44 33.09 -20.81
N GLN A 360 -2.25 32.97 -21.86
CA GLN A 360 -2.39 31.74 -22.64
C GLN A 360 -1.14 31.39 -23.47
N ASP A 361 -0.26 32.36 -23.70
CA ASP A 361 1.02 32.21 -24.39
C ASP A 361 2.19 32.05 -23.38
N GLY A 362 1.90 32.15 -22.07
CA GLY A 362 2.85 32.02 -20.98
C GLY A 362 3.56 33.33 -20.57
N ASN A 363 3.15 34.49 -21.07
CA ASN A 363 3.76 35.78 -20.69
C ASN A 363 3.23 36.27 -19.34
N PRO A 364 4.09 36.79 -18.44
CA PRO A 364 3.66 37.29 -17.13
C PRO A 364 2.91 38.63 -17.24
N PHE A 365 1.58 38.63 -17.07
CA PHE A 365 0.76 39.84 -17.17
C PHE A 365 0.50 40.54 -15.82
N TYR A 366 0.67 39.84 -14.70
CA TYR A 366 0.48 40.41 -13.36
C TYR A 366 1.38 39.73 -12.34
N LYS A 367 2.06 40.54 -11.51
CA LYS A 367 2.87 40.09 -10.38
C LYS A 367 2.39 40.83 -9.13
N GLY A 368 2.21 40.15 -8.00
CA GLY A 368 1.69 40.79 -6.79
C GLY A 368 1.08 39.86 -5.76
N PHE A 369 0.20 40.43 -4.95
CA PHE A 369 -0.43 39.75 -3.81
C PHE A 369 -1.76 39.08 -4.17
N PHE A 370 -1.98 37.92 -3.54
CA PHE A 370 -3.16 37.07 -3.65
C PHE A 370 -3.67 36.72 -2.25
N LYS A 371 -4.98 36.51 -2.14
CA LYS A 371 -5.64 36.07 -0.91
C LYS A 371 -6.84 35.19 -1.25
N SER A 372 -6.89 33.98 -0.69
CA SER A 372 -7.98 33.02 -0.92
C SER A 372 -8.31 32.78 -2.42
N GLY A 373 -7.28 32.63 -3.26
CA GLY A 373 -7.39 32.39 -4.71
C GLY A 373 -7.61 33.64 -5.57
N SER A 374 -7.80 34.79 -4.94
CA SER A 374 -8.19 36.05 -5.61
C SER A 374 -7.06 37.07 -5.60
N ILE A 375 -7.02 37.95 -6.60
CA ILE A 375 -6.08 39.08 -6.63
C ILE A 375 -6.38 40.03 -5.47
N HIS A 376 -5.35 40.38 -4.70
CA HIS A 376 -5.47 41.22 -3.52
C HIS A 376 -4.58 42.46 -3.64
N ALA A 377 -4.93 43.36 -4.58
CA ALA A 377 -4.16 44.58 -4.86
C ALA A 377 -3.95 45.48 -3.62
N GLN A 378 -4.88 45.47 -2.66
CA GLN A 378 -4.70 46.10 -1.34
C GLN A 378 -3.40 45.71 -0.64
N GLY A 379 -2.91 44.48 -0.87
CA GLY A 379 -1.67 43.99 -0.28
C GLY A 379 -0.45 44.86 -0.57
N PHE A 380 -0.49 45.71 -1.61
CA PHE A 380 0.56 46.71 -1.88
C PHE A 380 0.48 47.97 -1.01
N LEU A 381 -0.70 48.41 -0.54
CA LEU A 381 -0.90 49.65 0.23
C LEU A 381 -0.25 49.63 1.63
N ASP A 382 0.13 48.45 2.12
CA ASP A 382 0.83 48.23 3.39
C ASP A 382 2.30 47.79 3.19
N GLN A 383 2.90 48.11 2.04
CA GLN A 383 4.31 47.80 1.74
C GLN A 383 5.16 49.07 1.59
N THR A 384 6.44 48.94 1.95
CA THR A 384 7.47 49.96 1.73
C THR A 384 8.09 49.82 0.35
N ARG A 385 8.68 50.91 -0.19
CA ARG A 385 9.37 50.92 -1.50
C ARG A 385 10.33 49.74 -1.67
N LYS A 386 11.15 49.45 -0.66
CA LYS A 386 12.13 48.35 -0.68
C LYS A 386 11.48 46.99 -0.94
N LYS A 387 10.34 46.72 -0.29
CA LYS A 387 9.61 45.45 -0.45
C LYS A 387 8.75 45.41 -1.73
N LEU A 388 8.33 46.56 -2.24
CA LEU A 388 7.72 46.66 -3.57
C LEU A 388 8.73 46.28 -4.67
N LEU A 389 9.96 46.81 -4.60
CA LEU A 389 11.06 46.49 -5.53
C LEU A 389 11.48 45.01 -5.44
N ASP A 390 11.57 44.45 -4.22
CA ASP A 390 11.83 43.01 -4.00
C ASP A 390 10.76 42.12 -4.65
N VAL A 391 9.48 42.52 -4.56
CA VAL A 391 8.35 41.77 -5.14
C VAL A 391 8.23 41.96 -6.65
N LEU A 392 8.42 43.17 -7.20
CA LEU A 392 8.14 43.46 -8.62
C LEU A 392 9.38 43.48 -9.52
N GLY A 393 10.54 43.86 -9.00
CA GLY A 393 11.72 44.28 -9.75
C GLY A 393 11.89 45.80 -9.71
N GLU A 394 12.87 46.33 -10.44
CA GLU A 394 12.94 47.77 -10.72
C GLU A 394 11.76 48.21 -11.61
N PRO A 395 11.25 49.44 -11.46
CA PRO A 395 10.26 50.00 -12.36
C PRO A 395 10.86 50.24 -13.76
N ASP A 396 9.99 50.46 -14.74
CA ASP A 396 10.41 51.00 -16.03
C ASP A 396 11.11 52.36 -15.84
N PRO A 397 12.10 52.72 -16.68
CA PRO A 397 12.67 54.06 -16.66
C PRO A 397 11.55 55.09 -16.85
N PRO A 398 11.62 56.26 -16.18
CA PRO A 398 10.63 57.31 -16.39
C PRO A 398 10.58 57.63 -17.88
N ALA A 399 9.39 57.51 -18.48
CA ALA A 399 9.19 57.88 -19.88
C ALA A 399 9.62 59.34 -20.03
N GLU A 400 10.59 59.60 -20.90
CA GLU A 400 10.97 60.97 -21.25
C GLU A 400 9.71 61.65 -21.82
N GLU A 401 9.40 62.86 -21.36
CA GLU A 401 8.23 63.62 -21.82
C GLU A 401 8.46 64.15 -23.24
N THR A 402 8.52 63.25 -24.23
CA THR A 402 8.27 63.57 -25.62
C THR A 402 6.81 63.97 -25.74
N ALA A 403 6.54 65.27 -25.70
CA ALA A 403 5.21 65.82 -25.95
C ALA A 403 4.72 65.36 -27.33
N GLU A 404 3.70 64.51 -27.35
CA GLU A 404 3.07 64.03 -28.59
C GLU A 404 2.36 65.20 -29.27
N GLU A 405 2.89 65.69 -30.39
CA GLU A 405 2.18 66.64 -31.24
C GLU A 405 0.99 65.94 -31.91
N GLU A 406 -0.23 66.35 -31.56
CA GLU A 406 -1.44 65.92 -32.28
C GLU A 406 -1.38 66.39 -33.75
N GLN A 407 -1.34 65.45 -34.70
CA GLN A 407 -1.76 65.71 -36.08
C GLN A 407 -3.03 64.91 -36.39
N PRO A 408 -4.04 65.53 -37.05
CA PRO A 408 -5.34 64.91 -37.28
C PRO A 408 -5.34 63.90 -38.44
N GLU A 409 -6.34 63.03 -38.44
CA GLU A 409 -6.59 62.05 -39.50
C GLU A 409 -6.88 62.72 -40.86
N GLU A 410 -6.39 62.12 -41.95
CA GLU A 410 -6.98 62.23 -43.29
C GLU A 410 -7.17 60.83 -43.91
N SER A 411 -8.25 60.66 -44.65
CA SER A 411 -8.84 59.35 -45.01
C SER A 411 -8.68 58.98 -46.48
N ALA A 412 -8.41 57.71 -46.80
CA ALA A 412 -8.93 57.05 -48.02
C ALA A 412 -8.80 55.50 -48.04
N GLU A 413 -9.93 54.83 -48.26
CA GLU A 413 -10.19 53.72 -49.20
C GLU A 413 -9.19 52.52 -49.36
N THR A 414 -9.67 51.35 -48.91
CA THR A 414 -9.49 50.01 -49.50
C THR A 414 -10.26 49.88 -50.84
N PRO A 415 -10.11 48.82 -51.71
CA PRO A 415 -9.62 47.46 -51.41
C PRO A 415 -8.77 46.75 -52.52
N GLU A 416 -8.49 45.45 -52.29
CA GLU A 416 -8.14 44.40 -53.27
C GLU A 416 -6.82 44.58 -54.08
N ASP A 417 -6.06 43.54 -54.45
CA ASP A 417 -6.43 42.15 -54.75
C ASP A 417 -5.33 41.12 -54.30
N SER A 418 -5.60 39.83 -54.47
CA SER A 418 -4.66 38.69 -54.43
C SER A 418 -4.37 38.22 -55.89
N PRO A 419 -3.95 36.99 -56.24
CA PRO A 419 -3.39 35.86 -55.46
C PRO A 419 -2.13 35.18 -56.06
N ALA A 420 -1.53 34.27 -55.27
CA ALA A 420 -0.56 33.22 -55.71
C ALA A 420 0.76 33.77 -56.34
N SER A 421 1.76 33.00 -56.78
CA SER A 421 2.02 31.55 -56.96
C SER A 421 3.57 31.37 -57.03
N ASP A 422 4.26 30.23 -56.81
CA ASP A 422 3.99 28.84 -56.39
C ASP A 422 5.30 28.26 -55.75
N ASP A 423 5.46 26.93 -55.65
CA ASP A 423 6.67 26.06 -55.80
C ASP A 423 8.12 26.60 -55.67
N ALA A 424 9.17 25.81 -55.35
CA ALA A 424 9.39 24.51 -54.68
C ALA A 424 10.90 24.15 -54.80
N GLU A 425 11.34 23.06 -54.15
CA GLU A 425 12.56 22.25 -54.42
C GLU A 425 13.99 22.89 -54.46
N ALA A 426 14.69 22.67 -53.34
CA ALA A 426 15.88 21.78 -53.24
C ALA A 426 17.32 22.24 -53.59
N ALA A 427 18.27 21.51 -52.95
CA ALA A 427 19.70 21.33 -53.26
C ALA A 427 20.66 22.55 -53.04
N THR A 428 21.94 22.41 -52.64
CA THR A 428 22.75 21.28 -52.08
C THR A 428 24.07 21.81 -51.47
N ASN A 429 24.63 21.08 -50.47
CA ASN A 429 26.06 20.86 -50.16
C ASN A 429 27.07 22.02 -49.92
N GLY A 430 28.01 21.78 -48.97
CA GLY A 430 29.22 22.60 -48.73
C GLY A 430 29.33 23.11 -47.28
N ASN A 431 29.74 22.33 -46.27
CA ASN A 431 31.08 21.77 -46.00
C ASN A 431 32.21 22.81 -45.86
N GLU A 432 32.64 23.10 -44.63
CA GLU A 432 34.07 23.28 -44.29
C GLU A 432 34.37 23.11 -42.78
N THR A 433 35.64 23.16 -42.39
CA THR A 433 36.21 22.38 -41.27
C THR A 433 36.48 23.10 -39.94
N ASN A 434 36.41 22.30 -38.86
CA ASN A 434 37.13 22.33 -37.55
C ASN A 434 38.59 22.89 -37.62
N PRO A 435 39.31 23.27 -36.52
CA PRO A 435 39.17 22.74 -35.14
C PRO A 435 39.54 23.64 -33.91
N SER A 436 39.47 23.03 -32.70
CA SER A 436 40.28 23.34 -31.48
C SER A 436 39.88 24.56 -30.61
N THR A 437 40.10 24.63 -29.28
CA THR A 437 40.84 23.76 -28.32
C THR A 437 40.13 23.65 -26.94
N THR A 438 40.45 22.57 -26.20
CA THR A 438 40.26 22.35 -24.75
C THR A 438 41.67 22.14 -24.16
N PRO A 439 42.11 22.70 -22.99
CA PRO A 439 41.69 22.28 -21.62
C PRO A 439 41.63 23.46 -20.59
N THR A 440 41.29 23.33 -19.30
CA THR A 440 41.80 22.43 -18.23
C THR A 440 40.96 22.51 -16.93
N ILE A 441 40.92 21.44 -16.13
CA ILE A 441 40.44 21.42 -14.72
C ILE A 441 41.65 21.04 -13.82
N PRO A 442 41.84 21.64 -12.62
CA PRO A 442 41.49 20.98 -11.34
C PRO A 442 41.15 22.01 -10.21
N GLN A 443 40.92 21.74 -8.91
CA GLN A 443 40.91 20.52 -8.05
C GLN A 443 39.64 20.52 -7.13
N THR A 444 39.43 19.43 -6.38
CA THR A 444 38.65 19.31 -5.12
C THR A 444 39.61 19.55 -3.90
N PRO A 445 39.39 19.21 -2.59
CA PRO A 445 38.31 18.41 -1.94
C PRO A 445 37.83 18.77 -0.49
N VAL A 446 36.73 18.10 -0.09
CA VAL A 446 36.41 17.48 1.23
C VAL A 446 36.52 18.28 2.55
N LEU A 447 35.44 18.22 3.36
CA LEU A 447 35.50 17.86 4.80
C LEU A 447 34.13 17.40 5.36
N THR A 448 34.17 16.45 6.31
CA THR A 448 33.12 15.90 7.23
C THR A 448 33.85 15.44 8.52
N PRO A 449 33.25 14.91 9.63
CA PRO A 449 31.86 14.46 9.88
C PRO A 449 31.30 14.82 11.31
N SER A 450 30.31 14.04 11.80
CA SER A 450 29.93 13.80 13.24
C SER A 450 29.13 14.89 14.01
N GLN A 451 28.26 14.57 15.00
CA GLN A 451 27.44 13.37 15.31
C GLN A 451 26.41 13.64 16.45
N ASP A 452 25.52 12.67 16.71
CA ASP A 452 24.91 12.28 18.01
C ASP A 452 23.75 13.07 18.72
N ASN A 453 22.55 12.45 18.63
CA ASN A 453 21.75 11.86 19.74
C ASN A 453 20.61 12.59 20.50
N ALA A 454 19.61 11.74 20.85
CA ALA A 454 18.64 11.77 21.97
C ALA A 454 17.38 12.69 21.91
N ASP A 455 16.18 12.30 22.42
CA ASP A 455 15.51 10.98 22.55
C ASP A 455 14.01 11.11 22.97
N THR A 456 13.30 9.99 23.22
CA THR A 456 12.03 9.79 24.01
C THR A 456 10.62 10.10 23.44
N ASP A 457 9.81 9.04 23.27
CA ASP A 457 8.51 8.70 23.92
C ASP A 457 7.25 9.64 23.94
N ALA A 458 5.98 9.16 24.00
CA ALA A 458 5.39 7.83 23.72
C ALA A 458 3.81 7.82 23.70
N SER A 459 3.23 6.87 22.93
CA SER A 459 2.04 6.01 23.18
C SER A 459 0.63 6.51 23.62
N SER A 460 -0.39 5.99 22.90
CA SER A 460 -1.76 5.55 23.36
C SER A 460 -2.82 6.55 23.88
N GLY A 461 -4.14 6.28 23.83
CA GLY A 461 -4.89 5.20 23.15
C GLY A 461 -6.34 4.92 23.65
N THR A 462 -7.18 4.30 22.78
CA THR A 462 -8.47 3.59 23.02
C THR A 462 -9.78 4.33 23.41
N SER A 463 -10.90 3.83 22.85
CA SER A 463 -12.33 4.16 23.12
C SER A 463 -12.94 3.28 24.25
N PRO A 464 -14.26 3.35 24.61
CA PRO A 464 -15.28 2.54 23.90
C PRO A 464 -16.79 2.94 24.00
N THR A 465 -17.63 2.13 23.31
CA THR A 465 -19.06 1.77 23.57
C THR A 465 -20.25 2.65 23.10
N SER A 466 -21.41 1.99 22.96
CA SER A 466 -22.67 2.39 22.28
C SER A 466 -23.90 2.00 23.14
N PRO A 467 -25.14 2.47 22.84
CA PRO A 467 -26.11 1.55 22.19
C PRO A 467 -27.13 2.20 21.21
N SER A 468 -27.89 1.35 20.51
CA SER A 468 -29.06 1.65 19.62
C SER A 468 -30.41 1.38 20.37
N PRO A 469 -31.65 1.31 19.79
CA PRO A 469 -32.16 1.28 18.38
C PRO A 469 -33.29 2.36 18.17
N PRO A 470 -34.41 2.25 17.36
CA PRO A 470 -34.90 1.26 16.38
C PRO A 470 -35.35 1.87 14.98
N PRO A 471 -36.55 1.68 14.35
CA PRO A 471 -36.53 1.00 13.03
C PRO A 471 -37.56 1.41 11.90
N ILE A 472 -37.47 0.69 10.75
CA ILE A 472 -38.47 0.48 9.64
C ILE A 472 -38.67 1.62 8.61
N SER A 473 -38.27 1.42 7.33
CA SER A 473 -39.19 0.95 6.26
C SER A 473 -38.56 0.76 4.86
N THR A 474 -39.16 -0.18 4.13
CA THR A 474 -38.95 -0.76 2.78
C THR A 474 -39.08 0.18 1.56
N GLY A 475 -38.49 -0.22 0.42
CA GLY A 475 -38.90 0.24 -0.93
C GLY A 475 -38.00 -0.28 -2.08
N ASP A 476 -38.58 -1.06 -3.01
CA ASP A 476 -37.96 -1.47 -4.29
C ASP A 476 -38.24 -0.44 -5.40
N GLU A 477 -37.39 -0.36 -6.44
CA GLU A 477 -37.77 -0.77 -7.82
C GLU A 477 -36.62 -0.63 -8.85
N THR A 478 -36.79 -1.22 -10.03
CA THR A 478 -35.82 -1.32 -11.13
C THR A 478 -36.11 -0.35 -12.27
N GLY A 479 -35.08 0.19 -12.95
CA GLY A 479 -35.26 0.98 -14.17
C GLY A 479 -33.99 1.10 -15.03
N ASP A 480 -34.10 0.77 -16.31
CA ASP A 480 -33.03 0.78 -17.33
C ASP A 480 -33.09 2.09 -18.16
N PRO A 481 -31.95 2.75 -18.49
CA PRO A 481 -31.95 3.92 -19.38
C PRO A 481 -31.38 3.60 -20.77
N SER A 482 -32.15 3.87 -21.83
CA SER A 482 -31.66 3.84 -23.21
C SER A 482 -31.81 5.20 -23.91
N GLY A 483 -30.68 5.66 -24.47
CA GLY A 483 -30.50 6.66 -25.53
C GLY A 483 -31.42 7.88 -25.65
N THR A 484 -30.81 9.07 -25.54
CA THR A 484 -30.76 10.02 -26.66
C THR A 484 -29.49 10.87 -26.60
N THR A 485 -28.95 11.19 -27.78
CA THR A 485 -27.98 12.28 -27.98
C THR A 485 -28.74 13.54 -28.42
N ASP A 486 -28.38 14.70 -27.89
CA ASP A 486 -28.81 16.00 -28.43
C ASP A 486 -27.62 16.98 -28.41
N ASP A 487 -27.63 17.95 -29.31
CA ASP A 487 -26.46 18.78 -29.66
C ASP A 487 -26.54 20.18 -29.01
N GLY A 488 -25.44 20.65 -28.42
CA GLY A 488 -25.47 21.73 -27.43
C GLY A 488 -24.21 22.58 -27.41
N THR A 489 -24.25 23.74 -28.08
CA THR A 489 -23.14 24.70 -28.17
C THR A 489 -22.83 25.36 -26.82
N ALA A 490 -21.78 24.90 -26.16
CA ALA A 490 -21.33 25.43 -24.87
C ALA A 490 -20.48 26.71 -25.01
N LYS A 491 -20.80 27.74 -24.21
CA LYS A 491 -19.91 28.89 -23.98
C LYS A 491 -18.83 28.51 -22.96
N PRO A 492 -17.60 29.05 -23.04
CA PRO A 492 -16.53 28.72 -22.10
C PRO A 492 -16.87 29.16 -20.68
N ALA A 493 -16.81 28.21 -19.73
CA ALA A 493 -16.95 28.48 -18.30
C ALA A 493 -15.66 29.09 -17.71
N SER A 494 -15.76 29.74 -16.55
CA SER A 494 -14.62 30.40 -15.89
C SER A 494 -13.64 29.40 -15.27
N TRP A 495 -12.36 29.49 -15.67
CA TRP A 495 -11.30 28.53 -15.35
C TRP A 495 -10.86 28.47 -13.87
N GLN A 496 -11.45 29.28 -12.98
CA GLN A 496 -11.00 29.44 -11.59
C GLN A 496 -11.35 28.28 -10.64
N ASN A 497 -12.30 27.40 -10.99
CA ASN A 497 -12.82 26.35 -10.09
C ASN A 497 -12.52 24.90 -10.55
N ALA A 498 -11.80 24.70 -11.65
CA ALA A 498 -11.74 23.38 -12.31
C ALA A 498 -10.81 22.34 -11.63
N LEU A 499 -9.76 22.76 -10.90
CA LEU A 499 -8.70 21.86 -10.42
C LEU A 499 -8.91 21.27 -9.01
N PHE A 500 -9.82 21.82 -8.21
CA PHE A 500 -10.04 21.37 -6.81
C PHE A 500 -11.52 21.11 -6.44
N GLY A 501 -12.43 21.11 -7.42
CA GLY A 501 -13.86 20.86 -7.23
C GLY A 501 -14.24 19.38 -6.99
N GLY A 502 -13.47 18.64 -6.18
CA GLY A 502 -13.51 17.18 -6.06
C GLY A 502 -14.00 16.62 -4.71
N SER A 503 -15.09 17.16 -4.15
CA SER A 503 -15.58 16.78 -2.82
C SER A 503 -16.18 15.37 -2.75
N VAL A 504 -15.34 14.35 -2.54
CA VAL A 504 -15.76 12.96 -2.28
C VAL A 504 -16.54 12.88 -0.96
N ARG A 505 -17.88 12.84 -1.05
CA ARG A 505 -18.77 12.55 0.08
C ARG A 505 -18.85 11.05 0.32
N LEU A 506 -18.02 10.54 1.23
CA LEU A 506 -18.37 9.37 2.04
C LEU A 506 -18.98 9.84 3.37
N ALA A 507 -19.96 9.09 3.87
CA ALA A 507 -20.84 9.56 4.93
C ALA A 507 -20.27 9.38 6.34
N SER A 508 -20.49 10.39 7.19
CA SER A 508 -20.54 10.23 8.64
C SER A 508 -21.59 11.20 9.20
N SER A 509 -22.54 10.68 9.97
CA SER A 509 -23.27 11.43 10.99
C SER A 509 -22.32 11.77 12.16
N GLY A 510 -22.62 12.70 13.06
CA GLY A 510 -23.72 13.67 13.06
C GLY A 510 -23.68 14.57 14.32
N ASP A 511 -24.27 15.75 14.19
CA ASP A 511 -24.85 16.68 15.19
C ASP A 511 -24.40 16.68 16.68
N ASN A 512 -23.92 17.85 17.14
CA ASN A 512 -24.46 18.74 18.21
C ASN A 512 -25.08 18.16 19.53
N PRO A 513 -25.12 18.88 20.68
CA PRO A 513 -25.10 20.36 20.82
C PRO A 513 -24.38 20.97 22.06
N GLU A 514 -24.61 22.27 22.24
CA GLU A 514 -24.85 23.09 23.45
C GLU A 514 -25.11 22.32 24.80
N ASN A 515 -24.94 22.88 26.01
CA ASN A 515 -24.90 24.29 26.42
C ASN A 515 -24.31 24.53 27.84
N ASP A 516 -23.92 25.79 28.12
CA ASP A 516 -23.99 26.58 29.39
C ASP A 516 -23.58 26.07 30.81
N ILE A 517 -23.35 27.07 31.68
CA ILE A 517 -23.29 27.11 33.17
C ILE A 517 -22.30 26.23 33.95
N ASN A 518 -21.26 26.87 34.51
CA ASN A 518 -21.36 27.44 35.86
C ASN A 518 -20.16 28.35 36.21
N GLU A 519 -20.46 29.48 36.86
CA GLU A 519 -19.49 30.49 37.33
C GLU A 519 -19.85 30.86 38.77
N MET A 520 -19.00 30.52 39.75
CA MET A 520 -19.04 31.01 41.13
C MET A 520 -17.81 30.53 41.92
N ASP A 521 -16.95 31.46 42.33
CA ASP A 521 -16.65 31.74 43.74
C ASP A 521 -15.79 33.01 43.85
N GLU A 522 -16.16 33.91 44.77
CA GLU A 522 -15.49 35.20 45.02
C GLU A 522 -14.32 35.06 46.00
N ILE A 523 -13.23 35.83 45.83
CA ILE A 523 -12.60 36.64 46.91
C ILE A 523 -12.04 37.95 46.30
N ASP A 524 -12.25 39.06 47.02
CA ASP A 524 -11.99 40.48 46.70
C ASP A 524 -10.94 41.07 47.71
N PRO A 525 -10.58 42.38 47.80
CA PRO A 525 -10.38 43.47 46.83
C PRO A 525 -8.92 44.05 46.80
N GLY A 526 -8.67 44.96 45.83
CA GLY A 526 -7.93 46.21 46.06
C GLY A 526 -6.62 46.44 45.28
N SER A 527 -6.17 47.67 45.04
CA SER A 527 -6.87 48.98 45.10
C SER A 527 -6.14 50.06 44.28
N ASP A 528 -6.82 51.18 44.04
CA ASP A 528 -6.28 52.53 43.72
C ASP A 528 -5.46 52.79 42.44
N THR A 529 -6.04 53.66 41.60
CA THR A 529 -5.36 54.56 40.65
C THR A 529 -5.44 56.00 41.21
N PRO A 530 -5.04 57.11 40.53
CA PRO A 530 -4.28 57.30 39.29
C PRO A 530 -3.15 58.37 39.42
N ALA A 531 -2.63 58.86 38.28
CA ALA A 531 -2.12 60.24 38.06
C ALA A 531 -0.77 60.67 38.69
N SER A 532 -0.05 61.70 38.23
CA SER A 532 0.06 62.37 36.89
C SER A 532 1.21 63.41 36.91
N ASN A 533 1.65 63.87 35.73
CA ASN A 533 2.50 65.07 35.51
C ASN A 533 3.94 64.97 36.08
N ALA A 534 4.94 65.76 35.65
CA ALA A 534 4.96 66.92 34.75
C ALA A 534 6.28 66.95 33.93
N ALA A 535 6.29 67.69 32.81
CA ALA A 535 7.53 68.04 32.10
C ALA A 535 8.24 69.23 32.77
N LYS A 536 9.56 69.39 32.54
CA LYS A 536 10.24 70.70 32.65
C LYS A 536 11.61 70.79 31.95
N ASP A 537 11.88 71.99 31.44
CA ASP A 537 13.15 72.71 31.22
C ASP A 537 14.43 71.86 30.97
N ALA A 538 15.01 71.78 29.76
CA ALA A 538 15.57 72.83 28.88
C ALA A 538 17.00 73.32 29.24
N THR A 539 17.93 73.17 28.28
CA THR A 539 18.88 74.23 27.81
C THR A 539 19.73 73.68 26.66
N ALA A 540 20.21 74.56 25.77
CA ALA A 540 20.96 74.17 24.57
C ALA A 540 22.46 74.51 24.69
N LYS A 541 23.31 73.55 24.31
CA LYS A 541 24.77 73.61 24.09
C LYS A 541 25.16 72.41 23.21
N ASP A 542 26.10 72.47 22.28
CA ASP A 542 26.77 73.60 21.60
C ASP A 542 26.86 73.23 20.10
N ALA A 543 27.16 74.18 19.21
CA ALA A 543 27.28 73.92 17.77
C ALA A 543 28.75 73.90 17.32
N GLU A 544 29.18 72.86 16.59
CA GLU A 544 30.49 72.84 15.94
C GLU A 544 30.51 72.09 14.60
N ASN A 545 30.81 72.85 13.54
CA ASN A 545 31.25 72.47 12.18
C ASN A 545 30.42 71.50 11.32
N ALA A 546 30.50 71.72 10.01
CA ALA A 546 29.81 70.98 8.96
C ALA A 546 30.80 70.40 7.94
N ASP A 547 30.41 69.31 7.28
CA ASP A 547 30.94 68.91 5.96
C ASP A 547 29.84 68.11 5.19
N PRO A 548 30.06 67.50 4.01
CA PRO A 548 29.46 68.03 2.80
C PRO A 548 28.39 67.09 2.23
N GLY A 549 27.12 67.34 2.58
CA GLY A 549 26.01 66.44 2.23
C GLY A 549 24.65 67.10 2.06
N ALA A 550 24.60 68.39 1.74
CA ALA A 550 23.34 69.13 1.56
C ALA A 550 22.64 68.80 0.22
N VAL A 551 22.25 67.54 0.05
CA VAL A 551 21.08 67.22 -0.78
C VAL A 551 19.90 67.94 -0.13
N ALA A 552 19.19 68.77 -0.90
CA ALA A 552 18.00 69.44 -0.39
C ALA A 552 17.00 68.39 0.15
N PRO A 553 16.22 68.68 1.20
CA PRO A 553 15.18 67.77 1.65
C PRO A 553 14.29 67.45 0.44
N LEU A 554 14.23 66.17 0.06
CA LEU A 554 13.32 65.69 -0.96
C LEU A 554 11.92 66.15 -0.53
N GLY A 555 11.30 66.99 -1.35
CA GLY A 555 10.01 67.57 -1.01
C GLY A 555 8.96 66.48 -0.79
N SER A 556 7.87 66.82 -0.12
CA SER A 556 6.69 65.96 0.05
C SER A 556 5.92 65.70 -1.26
N SER A 557 6.61 65.75 -2.39
CA SER A 557 6.15 65.37 -3.72
C SER A 557 6.11 63.84 -3.79
N PRO A 558 4.96 63.22 -4.10
CA PRO A 558 4.88 61.78 -4.19
C PRO A 558 5.68 61.27 -5.39
N ASN A 559 6.45 60.19 -5.19
CA ASN A 559 7.25 59.58 -6.25
C ASN A 559 6.40 58.55 -7.00
N LEU A 560 6.28 58.68 -8.33
CA LEU A 560 5.57 57.74 -9.18
C LEU A 560 6.52 56.62 -9.65
N LEU A 561 6.18 55.37 -9.39
CA LEU A 561 6.87 54.19 -9.92
C LEU A 561 5.98 53.52 -10.96
N VAL A 562 6.45 53.39 -12.20
CA VAL A 562 5.67 52.83 -13.32
C VAL A 562 6.16 51.42 -13.65
N TYR A 563 5.22 50.48 -13.83
CA TYR A 563 5.47 49.13 -14.31
C TYR A 563 4.51 48.87 -15.48
N GLY A 564 4.85 49.44 -16.64
CA GLY A 564 4.09 49.35 -17.88
C GLY A 564 3.93 47.91 -18.37
N ALA A 565 4.94 47.05 -18.17
CA ALA A 565 4.86 45.62 -18.45
C ALA A 565 3.70 44.92 -17.69
N PHE A 566 3.51 45.27 -16.41
CA PHE A 566 2.38 44.77 -15.59
C PHE A 566 1.13 45.66 -15.68
N GLN A 567 1.17 46.73 -16.50
CA GLN A 567 0.12 47.73 -16.68
C GLN A 567 -0.38 48.33 -15.35
N MET A 568 0.57 48.78 -14.52
CA MET A 568 0.32 49.41 -13.22
C MET A 568 1.31 50.52 -12.86
N SER A 569 0.95 51.37 -11.91
CA SER A 569 1.87 52.30 -11.25
C SER A 569 1.52 52.55 -9.79
N PHE A 570 2.51 52.96 -9.01
CA PHE A 570 2.42 53.17 -7.57
C PHE A 570 2.82 54.60 -7.23
N VAL A 571 2.02 55.25 -6.41
CA VAL A 571 2.29 56.56 -5.83
C VAL A 571 2.90 56.34 -4.46
N MET A 572 4.15 56.76 -4.28
CA MET A 572 4.91 56.58 -3.05
C MET A 572 4.90 57.87 -2.23
N GLN A 573 4.51 57.76 -0.96
CA GLN A 573 4.57 58.86 0.02
C GLN A 573 5.66 58.55 1.05
N ALA A 574 6.46 59.56 1.43
CA ALA A 574 7.48 59.43 2.47
C ALA A 574 6.84 59.14 3.83
N ASP A 575 7.51 58.35 4.66
CA ASP A 575 7.07 58.12 6.04
C ASP A 575 7.49 59.32 6.93
N GLU A 576 6.52 59.95 7.61
CA GLU A 576 6.78 61.10 8.50
C GLU A 576 7.64 60.72 9.73
N ALA A 577 7.66 59.43 10.11
CA ALA A 577 8.48 58.91 11.20
C ALA A 577 9.85 58.38 10.73
N ASN A 578 10.01 58.03 9.45
CA ASN A 578 11.30 57.65 8.86
C ASN A 578 11.48 58.24 7.44
N PRO A 579 12.16 59.39 7.30
CA PRO A 579 12.37 60.05 6.00
C PRO A 579 13.17 59.23 4.95
N GLU A 580 13.85 58.15 5.35
CA GLU A 580 14.52 57.22 4.42
C GLU A 580 13.58 56.15 3.85
N GLU A 581 12.38 56.00 4.43
CA GLU A 581 11.35 55.06 3.97
C GLU A 581 10.18 55.77 3.28
N SER A 582 9.42 54.98 2.52
CA SER A 582 8.25 55.46 1.77
C SER A 582 7.28 54.31 1.55
N TYR A 583 6.00 54.56 1.80
CA TYR A 583 4.91 53.60 1.66
C TYR A 583 4.07 53.88 0.40
N VAL A 584 3.33 52.88 -0.08
CA VAL A 584 2.39 53.06 -1.20
C VAL A 584 1.12 53.77 -0.70
N SER A 585 0.83 54.97 -1.20
CA SER A 585 -0.39 55.72 -0.85
C SER A 585 -1.52 55.53 -1.87
N GLU A 586 -1.19 55.33 -3.15
CA GLU A 586 -2.15 55.03 -4.22
C GLU A 586 -1.57 54.00 -5.21
N ILE A 587 -2.45 53.13 -5.73
CA ILE A 587 -2.16 52.16 -6.78
C ILE A 587 -3.04 52.46 -7.98
N ASN A 588 -2.45 52.47 -9.18
CA ASN A 588 -3.15 52.55 -10.44
C ASN A 588 -2.95 51.28 -11.26
N LEU A 589 -4.04 50.75 -11.82
CA LEU A 589 -4.06 49.54 -12.64
C LEU A 589 -4.79 49.85 -13.95
N TRP A 590 -4.20 49.50 -15.10
CA TRP A 590 -4.85 49.50 -16.42
C TRP A 590 -4.89 48.11 -17.07
N ASN A 591 -4.33 47.09 -16.41
CA ASN A 591 -4.42 45.67 -16.79
C ASN A 591 -5.89 45.16 -16.78
N LYS A 592 -6.48 44.94 -17.96
CA LYS A 592 -7.92 44.59 -18.08
C LYS A 592 -8.31 43.30 -17.34
N PRO A 593 -7.60 42.15 -17.48
CA PRO A 593 -7.87 40.94 -16.68
C PRO A 593 -7.90 41.20 -15.17
N VAL A 594 -6.89 41.89 -14.64
CA VAL A 594 -6.76 42.20 -13.21
C VAL A 594 -7.94 43.06 -12.73
N ILE A 595 -8.29 44.12 -13.47
CA ILE A 595 -9.40 45.00 -13.07
C ILE A 595 -10.75 44.27 -13.13
N ALA A 596 -10.96 43.42 -14.14
CA ALA A 596 -12.20 42.64 -14.27
C ALA A 596 -12.40 41.70 -13.07
N GLU A 597 -11.33 41.06 -12.59
CA GLU A 597 -11.38 40.22 -11.38
C GLU A 597 -11.64 41.06 -10.12
N ILE A 598 -10.94 42.19 -9.93
CA ILE A 598 -11.15 43.06 -8.75
C ILE A 598 -12.57 43.66 -8.74
N LEU A 599 -13.14 44.00 -9.91
CA LEU A 599 -14.54 44.44 -10.01
C LEU A 599 -15.50 43.33 -9.57
N LYS A 600 -15.35 42.13 -10.13
CA LYS A 600 -16.14 40.94 -9.76
C LYS A 600 -16.10 40.65 -8.26
N LEU A 601 -14.93 40.80 -7.63
CA LEU A 601 -14.77 40.64 -6.18
C LEU A 601 -15.46 41.77 -5.39
N THR A 602 -15.33 43.02 -5.85
CA THR A 602 -15.98 44.20 -5.23
C THR A 602 -17.51 44.08 -5.27
N GLU A 603 -18.06 43.63 -6.41
CA GLU A 603 -19.50 43.37 -6.59
C GLU A 603 -19.97 42.17 -5.75
N ALA A 604 -19.18 41.10 -5.63
CA ALA A 604 -19.50 39.94 -4.79
C ALA A 604 -19.61 40.28 -3.29
N GLN A 605 -18.83 41.27 -2.81
CA GLN A 605 -18.95 41.83 -1.46
C GLN A 605 -20.22 42.69 -1.25
N LYS A 606 -21.06 42.86 -2.28
CA LYS A 606 -22.32 43.64 -2.26
C LYS A 606 -22.13 45.11 -1.87
N LEU A 607 -20.93 45.65 -2.08
CA LEU A 607 -20.59 47.05 -1.81
C LEU A 607 -21.39 47.96 -2.76
N LYS A 608 -22.07 48.96 -2.20
CA LYS A 608 -22.87 49.92 -2.98
C LYS A 608 -21.99 51.00 -3.59
N GLY A 609 -21.57 50.80 -4.83
CA GLY A 609 -20.82 51.79 -5.59
C GLY A 609 -21.64 53.05 -5.90
N GLN A 610 -21.02 54.22 -5.75
CA GLN A 610 -21.58 55.51 -6.17
C GLN A 610 -21.09 55.85 -7.58
N LYS A 611 -22.01 56.08 -8.52
CA LYS A 611 -21.70 56.34 -9.93
C LYS A 611 -21.66 57.85 -10.20
N ALA A 612 -20.54 58.34 -10.72
CA ALA A 612 -20.33 59.74 -11.08
C ALA A 612 -19.90 59.87 -12.55
N THR A 613 -20.55 60.75 -13.31
CA THR A 613 -20.17 61.05 -14.70
C THR A 613 -19.15 62.20 -14.70
N LEU A 614 -17.92 61.94 -15.15
CA LEU A 614 -16.84 62.93 -15.16
C LEU A 614 -16.81 63.76 -16.45
N SER A 615 -17.21 63.15 -17.58
CA SER A 615 -17.39 63.85 -18.86
C SER A 615 -18.45 63.14 -19.69
N ALA A 616 -18.74 63.66 -20.89
CA ALA A 616 -19.67 63.03 -21.83
C ALA A 616 -19.35 61.56 -22.15
N ASP A 617 -18.07 61.15 -22.01
CA ASP A 617 -17.58 59.82 -22.41
C ASP A 617 -16.81 59.06 -21.32
N LYS A 618 -16.51 59.69 -20.18
CA LYS A 618 -15.87 59.08 -19.00
C LYS A 618 -16.84 59.01 -17.82
N THR A 619 -17.07 57.79 -17.32
CA THR A 619 -17.87 57.54 -16.12
C THR A 619 -17.00 56.84 -15.08
N VAL A 620 -17.16 57.19 -13.80
CA VAL A 620 -16.49 56.54 -12.68
C VAL A 620 -17.52 55.91 -11.74
N VAL A 621 -17.15 54.79 -11.12
CA VAL A 621 -17.87 54.21 -9.98
C VAL A 621 -16.91 54.09 -8.80
N ILE A 622 -17.31 54.67 -7.67
CA ILE A 622 -16.53 54.75 -6.43
C ILE A 622 -17.12 53.78 -5.41
N TYR A 623 -16.30 52.91 -4.84
CA TYR A 623 -16.66 51.98 -3.77
C TYR A 623 -15.81 52.29 -2.53
N LEU A 624 -16.44 52.25 -1.35
CA LEU A 624 -15.73 52.26 -0.07
C LEU A 624 -15.47 50.82 0.37
N TRP A 625 -14.23 50.51 0.76
CA TRP A 625 -13.83 49.19 1.23
C TRP A 625 -12.91 49.31 2.45
N GLY A 626 -13.47 49.06 3.64
CA GLY A 626 -12.80 49.41 4.89
C GLY A 626 -12.64 50.93 4.97
N ASN A 627 -11.39 51.39 5.12
CA ASN A 627 -11.07 52.82 5.07
C ASN A 627 -10.79 53.32 3.64
N ASP A 628 -10.62 52.44 2.66
CA ASP A 628 -9.98 52.77 1.39
C ASP A 628 -10.97 52.93 0.23
N ILE A 629 -10.54 53.64 -0.82
CA ILE A 629 -11.40 54.07 -1.93
C ILE A 629 -10.99 53.35 -3.21
N LEU A 630 -11.89 52.51 -3.73
CA LEU A 630 -11.78 51.89 -5.06
C LEU A 630 -12.51 52.72 -6.11
N THR A 631 -11.81 53.14 -7.15
CA THR A 631 -12.32 54.03 -8.20
C THR A 631 -12.16 53.35 -9.56
N PHE A 632 -13.26 52.81 -10.11
CA PHE A 632 -13.29 52.20 -11.43
C PHE A 632 -13.68 53.23 -12.50
N THR A 633 -12.81 53.45 -13.50
CA THR A 633 -13.05 54.34 -14.64
C THR A 633 -13.50 53.54 -15.85
N TYR A 634 -14.61 53.94 -16.45
CA TYR A 634 -15.23 53.36 -17.64
C TYR A 634 -15.25 54.37 -18.79
N LEU A 635 -15.06 53.87 -20.02
CA LEU A 635 -15.40 54.62 -21.23
C LEU A 635 -16.79 54.22 -21.67
N LYS A 636 -17.62 55.19 -22.08
CA LYS A 636 -19.03 55.05 -22.48
C LYS A 636 -19.36 53.85 -23.38
N ASN A 637 -18.44 53.49 -24.29
CA ASN A 637 -18.62 52.42 -25.27
C ASN A 637 -17.96 51.08 -24.85
N LYS A 638 -17.51 50.94 -23.60
CA LYS A 638 -16.87 49.72 -23.07
C LYS A 638 -17.61 49.24 -21.81
N PRO A 639 -18.12 47.99 -21.77
CA PRO A 639 -18.83 47.45 -20.60
C PRO A 639 -17.90 47.13 -19.43
N GLN A 640 -16.60 47.01 -19.69
CA GLN A 640 -15.56 46.80 -18.68
C GLN A 640 -14.85 48.12 -18.34
N PRO A 641 -14.39 48.28 -17.08
CA PRO A 641 -13.52 49.39 -16.69
C PRO A 641 -12.17 49.35 -17.44
N VAL A 642 -11.57 50.52 -17.63
CA VAL A 642 -10.29 50.71 -18.35
C VAL A 642 -9.14 51.15 -17.44
N ARG A 643 -9.46 51.66 -16.25
CA ARG A 643 -8.50 51.97 -15.17
C ARG A 643 -9.18 51.73 -13.82
N LEU A 644 -8.43 51.20 -12.87
CA LEU A 644 -8.78 51.15 -11.46
C LEU A 644 -7.73 51.93 -10.67
N THR A 645 -8.19 52.79 -9.78
CA THR A 645 -7.36 53.48 -8.80
C THR A 645 -7.79 53.05 -7.40
N ILE A 646 -6.81 52.71 -6.56
CA ILE A 646 -7.01 52.34 -5.15
C ILE A 646 -6.23 53.36 -4.32
N VAL A 647 -6.93 54.16 -3.52
CA VAL A 647 -6.32 55.19 -2.66
C VAL A 647 -6.44 54.77 -1.21
N LYS A 648 -5.31 54.79 -0.48
CA LYS A 648 -5.27 54.59 0.97
C LYS A 648 -5.82 55.83 1.66
N THR A 649 -6.98 55.75 2.31
CA THR A 649 -7.42 56.88 3.12
C THR A 649 -6.67 56.85 4.44
N LEU A 650 -5.77 57.81 4.63
CA LEU A 650 -5.27 58.11 5.97
C LEU A 650 -6.47 58.48 6.85
N SER A 651 -6.84 57.60 7.78
CA SER A 651 -7.76 57.96 8.86
C SER A 651 -7.14 59.12 9.63
N SER A 652 -7.77 60.30 9.56
CA SER A 652 -7.30 61.48 10.28
C SER A 652 -7.15 61.15 11.76
N GLN A 653 -5.93 61.19 12.31
CA GLN A 653 -5.74 60.96 13.74
C GLN A 653 -6.35 62.11 14.54
N ARG A 654 -7.57 61.87 15.05
CA ARG A 654 -8.21 62.49 16.22
C ARG A 654 -9.51 61.78 16.55
#